data_AF-A0A2V5MV05-F1
#
_entry.id   AF-A0A2V5MV05-F1
#
_cell.length_a   1.000
_cell.length_b   1.000
_cell.length_c   1.000
_cell.angle_alpha   90.00
_cell.angle_beta   90.00
_cell.angle_gamma   90.00
#
_symmetry.space_group_name_H-M   'P 1'
#
loop_
_entity.id
_entity.type
_entity.pdbx_description
1 polymer ?
#
loop_
_entity_poly.entity_id
_entity_poly.type
_entity_poly.pdbx_seq_one_letter_code
_entity_poly.pdbx_strand_id
1 'polypeptide(L)'
;MALGLGLSVLFAGRPITAANGVSDFNPLALPQAGDHALNILSPTMLELTLVNTKPPDPARVPSWDFVETTGEFHLPAAAEFEVAVGGQTIPVQAVGFKRRVLYAPLKERDLRIGNYLYLQLAAPVPADQTVEVKNPSGQLWPANRQFIGTASPLRLGRAIHVNQVGYLPAFPKKAMVGFYLGSLGELMLAGSPNFKLVEATSGKEIFHGRLAPRLDRGFPFPCYQHVYEADFSEVKTPGEYRLVVPGSGASFAFRIDDGVAMCFARTYALGLYHQRCGTANELPFTRFIHDPCHLAPAEVPTLQFTQTQRFLAESSADYRNNLRHTAPQLKNTASSLYPFVNQGKVDVSGGHHEAGDYSKYTLNSAAFIHFLVFAADVFPGVGDLDNLGLPESDDGKSDLLQEAKREADFLAKIQDADGGFYFLVYPRNRRYENNVLPEHGDPQIVWPKNTAATAASVAALAQCASSPLFKKQFPEAAANYLAKARLGWTFLTNAIARHGKDGAYQKLTHYGNDFMHDDELAWAACEMFLATGDTTYHQRLLQWLKPADGNARKWGWWGLYEGYGCAIRSYAFAEKTGRLKRDQLHPILLIECEKEIIKGAEDDFRRAQDSAYGTSFPEETKRVRSAGWYFSMDRAFDLAAACQLNQPVYNDPRRIFFEAILSNLNYEGGCNPVNVCYLTGLGWQRQREIVHQYAQNDRRVLPPSGLMLGNLQGGFAWLDHYGNELGALTFPSDGAQDVPYPIYDRWSDSFNVTTEFVIVNPARSLVTIALLAAQTPLKNQRWRSAPAQIEVQPTESNAGAPTYLARLRAPGLDLAQAQIVWEARDQEPAFGGTFVFTPAGSGPQWVEAEALWPDGRRVFAATEFTPAASQTSVQRRSGLTK
;
A
#
# COMPACT_ATOMS: atom_id res chain seq x y z
N MET A 1 -16.08 -42.97 -19.32
CA MET A 1 -17.10 -43.69 -20.11
C MET A 1 -18.46 -43.13 -19.69
N ALA A 2 -19.31 -42.78 -20.67
CA ALA A 2 -20.64 -42.12 -20.59
C ALA A 2 -20.64 -40.61 -20.24
N LEU A 3 -20.79 -39.68 -21.20
CA LEU A 3 -22.04 -39.17 -21.84
C LEU A 3 -22.90 -38.41 -20.82
N GLY A 4 -23.27 -37.13 -20.92
CA GLY A 4 -23.24 -36.13 -21.98
C GLY A 4 -24.52 -35.29 -21.83
N LEU A 5 -24.43 -33.96 -21.73
CA LEU A 5 -25.49 -32.99 -22.02
C LEU A 5 -24.88 -31.59 -21.97
N GLY A 6 -24.60 -31.03 -23.15
CA GLY A 6 -24.14 -29.67 -23.32
C GLY A 6 -25.29 -28.68 -23.16
N LEU A 7 -25.09 -27.68 -22.31
CA LEU A 7 -25.85 -26.45 -22.33
C LEU A 7 -24.91 -25.35 -22.83
N SER A 8 -25.06 -25.00 -24.11
CA SER A 8 -24.41 -23.84 -24.71
C SER A 8 -25.00 -22.58 -24.07
N VAL A 9 -24.27 -22.00 -23.11
CA VAL A 9 -24.59 -20.68 -22.58
C VAL A 9 -24.17 -19.66 -23.64
N LEU A 10 -25.17 -19.10 -24.32
CA LEU A 10 -25.02 -17.95 -25.19
C LEU A 10 -24.46 -16.79 -24.36
N PHE A 11 -23.20 -16.42 -24.62
CA PHE A 11 -22.63 -15.15 -24.18
C PHE A 11 -23.43 -14.03 -24.83
N ALA A 12 -24.38 -13.46 -24.08
CA ALA A 12 -24.99 -12.18 -24.44
C ALA A 12 -23.90 -11.11 -24.27
N GLY A 13 -23.27 -10.72 -25.38
CA GLY A 13 -22.34 -9.61 -25.41
C GLY A 13 -23.01 -8.36 -24.86
N ARG A 14 -22.36 -7.72 -23.88
CA ARG A 14 -22.73 -6.38 -23.42
C ARG A 14 -22.75 -5.43 -24.62
N PRO A 15 -23.77 -4.56 -24.76
CA PRO A 15 -23.74 -3.54 -25.80
C PRO A 15 -22.52 -2.65 -25.56
N ILE A 16 -21.63 -2.60 -26.56
CA ILE A 16 -20.48 -1.70 -26.60
C ILE A 16 -21.04 -0.28 -26.66
N THR A 17 -21.09 0.42 -25.53
CA THR A 17 -21.26 1.87 -25.49
C THR A 17 -20.09 2.51 -26.24
N ALA A 18 -20.37 3.54 -27.04
CA ALA A 18 -19.37 4.25 -27.85
C ALA A 18 -18.10 4.54 -27.04
N ALA A 19 -16.93 4.21 -27.62
CA ALA A 19 -15.62 4.46 -27.02
C ALA A 19 -15.50 5.96 -26.69
N ASN A 20 -15.56 6.28 -25.40
CA ASN A 20 -15.27 7.61 -24.90
C ASN A 20 -13.73 7.72 -24.76
N GLY A 21 -13.18 8.93 -24.87
CA GLY A 21 -11.74 9.11 -24.68
C GLY A 21 -11.30 8.64 -23.29
N VAL A 22 -10.02 8.25 -23.13
CA VAL A 22 -9.43 8.08 -21.78
C VAL A 22 -9.53 9.44 -21.10
N SER A 23 -10.55 9.57 -20.26
CA SER A 23 -11.05 10.86 -19.79
C SER A 23 -10.32 11.28 -18.52
N ASP A 24 -9.71 12.47 -18.54
CA ASP A 24 -9.18 13.12 -17.33
C ASP A 24 -10.29 13.47 -16.31
N PHE A 25 -11.58 13.37 -16.68
CA PHE A 25 -12.71 13.78 -15.85
C PHE A 25 -13.09 12.77 -14.76
N ASN A 26 -12.77 11.48 -14.92
CA ASN A 26 -12.99 10.47 -13.88
C ASN A 26 -11.75 9.57 -13.70
N PRO A 27 -10.77 9.98 -12.88
CA PRO A 27 -9.55 9.21 -12.65
C PRO A 27 -9.78 7.90 -11.88
N LEU A 28 -10.99 7.68 -11.33
CA LEU A 28 -11.33 6.42 -10.69
C LEU A 28 -11.76 5.35 -11.68
N ALA A 29 -12.32 5.71 -12.84
CA ALA A 29 -12.88 4.76 -13.80
C ALA A 29 -11.80 3.88 -14.42
N LEU A 30 -12.06 2.58 -14.56
CA LEU A 30 -11.15 1.68 -15.27
C LEU A 30 -11.22 1.94 -16.78
N PRO A 31 -10.09 2.23 -17.46
CA PRO A 31 -10.08 2.40 -18.91
C PRO A 31 -10.57 1.14 -19.64
N GLN A 32 -11.42 1.33 -20.65
CA GLN A 32 -12.01 0.27 -21.44
C GLN A 32 -11.23 0.00 -22.72
N ALA A 33 -11.34 -1.22 -23.26
CA ALA A 33 -10.76 -1.54 -24.56
C ALA A 33 -11.41 -0.69 -25.66
N GLY A 34 -10.61 0.06 -26.41
CA GLY A 34 -11.05 1.02 -27.41
C GLY A 34 -10.89 2.48 -26.97
N ASP A 35 -10.74 2.73 -25.66
CA ASP A 35 -10.49 4.07 -25.15
C ASP A 35 -9.16 4.60 -25.71
N HIS A 36 -9.14 5.88 -26.04
CA HIS A 36 -8.00 6.54 -26.64
C HIS A 36 -7.93 8.01 -26.23
N ALA A 37 -6.74 8.60 -26.26
CA ALA A 37 -6.55 10.01 -25.91
C ALA A 37 -5.31 10.60 -26.56
N LEU A 38 -5.31 11.92 -26.78
CA LEU A 38 -4.14 12.71 -27.11
C LEU A 38 -3.72 13.54 -25.89
N ASN A 39 -2.53 13.25 -25.35
CA ASN A 39 -1.92 14.03 -24.28
C ASN A 39 -0.78 14.87 -24.84
N ILE A 40 -0.70 16.13 -24.42
CA ILE A 40 0.42 17.01 -24.74
C ILE A 40 1.34 16.99 -23.51
N LEU A 41 2.48 16.32 -23.59
CA LEU A 41 3.40 16.13 -22.46
C LEU A 41 4.32 17.35 -22.26
N SER A 42 4.72 17.97 -23.36
CA SER A 42 5.45 19.24 -23.42
C SER A 42 5.10 19.94 -24.73
N PRO A 43 5.55 21.19 -24.98
CA PRO A 43 5.28 21.87 -26.25
C PRO A 43 5.72 21.08 -27.48
N THR A 44 6.73 20.22 -27.38
CA THR A 44 7.28 19.48 -28.52
C THR A 44 7.10 17.97 -28.40
N MET A 45 6.32 17.49 -27.42
CA MET A 45 6.12 16.05 -27.19
C MET A 45 4.64 15.73 -26.97
N LEU A 46 4.09 14.92 -27.88
CA LEU A 46 2.73 14.38 -27.77
C LEU A 46 2.76 12.90 -27.38
N GLU A 47 1.72 12.44 -26.70
CA GLU A 47 1.44 11.02 -26.43
C GLU A 47 0.05 10.67 -26.93
N LEU A 48 -0.05 9.70 -27.83
CA LEU A 48 -1.30 9.06 -28.21
C LEU A 48 -1.44 7.79 -27.39
N THR A 49 -2.52 7.69 -26.61
CA THR A 49 -2.87 6.49 -25.84
C THR A 49 -3.91 5.67 -26.60
N LEU A 50 -3.73 4.35 -26.67
CA LEU A 50 -4.77 3.39 -27.07
C LEU A 50 -4.82 2.25 -26.06
N VAL A 51 -5.97 2.08 -25.43
CA VAL A 51 -6.26 0.92 -24.60
C VAL A 51 -6.85 -0.17 -25.48
N ASN A 52 -6.26 -1.36 -25.46
CA ASN A 52 -6.84 -2.53 -26.12
C ASN A 52 -6.74 -3.76 -25.22
N THR A 53 -7.15 -4.90 -25.77
CA THR A 53 -7.08 -6.20 -25.10
C THR A 53 -6.52 -7.23 -26.08
N LYS A 54 -6.11 -8.38 -25.57
CA LYS A 54 -5.58 -9.49 -26.35
C LYS A 54 -6.31 -10.78 -25.96
N PRO A 55 -6.82 -11.57 -26.92
CA PRO A 55 -7.29 -12.93 -26.62
C PRO A 55 -6.16 -13.80 -26.02
N PRO A 56 -6.47 -14.93 -25.36
CA PRO A 56 -5.44 -15.83 -24.86
C PRO A 56 -4.42 -16.25 -25.93
N ASP A 57 -3.21 -16.59 -25.50
CA ASP A 57 -2.17 -17.12 -26.39
C ASP A 57 -2.70 -18.26 -27.28
N PRO A 58 -2.28 -18.34 -28.56
CA PRO A 58 -1.19 -17.57 -29.20
C PRO A 58 -1.65 -16.31 -29.96
N ALA A 59 -2.80 -15.73 -29.62
CA ALA A 59 -3.30 -14.53 -30.30
C ALA A 59 -2.32 -13.36 -30.20
N ARG A 60 -2.35 -12.44 -31.17
CA ARG A 60 -1.58 -11.18 -31.15
C ARG A 60 -2.44 -10.02 -30.67
N VAL A 61 -1.79 -8.92 -30.28
CA VAL A 61 -2.51 -7.67 -29.96
C VAL A 61 -3.17 -7.16 -31.24
N PRO A 62 -4.46 -6.80 -31.23
CA PRO A 62 -5.24 -6.57 -32.45
C PRO A 62 -4.89 -5.26 -33.18
N SER A 63 -4.24 -4.32 -32.51
CA SER A 63 -3.86 -3.02 -33.07
C SER A 63 -2.62 -2.48 -32.37
N TRP A 64 -1.84 -1.66 -33.08
CA TRP A 64 -0.57 -1.10 -32.59
C TRP A 64 0.40 -2.19 -32.11
N ASP A 65 0.48 -3.28 -32.88
CA ASP A 65 1.34 -4.41 -32.57
C ASP A 65 2.70 -4.33 -33.25
N PHE A 66 3.50 -3.40 -32.73
CA PHE A 66 4.80 -3.01 -33.28
C PHE A 66 5.96 -3.91 -32.83
N VAL A 67 5.70 -4.91 -31.99
CA VAL A 67 6.70 -5.88 -31.52
C VAL A 67 6.31 -7.25 -32.05
N GLU A 68 7.16 -7.83 -32.90
CA GLU A 68 6.95 -9.15 -33.46
C GLU A 68 7.23 -10.26 -32.45
N THR A 69 6.77 -11.48 -32.73
CA THR A 69 7.04 -12.66 -31.88
C THR A 69 8.53 -13.01 -31.80
N THR A 70 9.33 -12.56 -32.78
CA THR A 70 10.79 -12.67 -32.81
C THR A 70 11.49 -11.65 -31.90
N GLY A 71 10.73 -10.68 -31.34
CA GLY A 71 11.25 -9.54 -30.60
C GLY A 71 11.66 -8.36 -31.48
N GLU A 72 11.53 -8.47 -32.80
CA GLU A 72 11.80 -7.36 -33.72
C GLU A 72 10.78 -6.23 -33.52
N PHE A 73 11.25 -4.99 -33.54
CA PHE A 73 10.46 -3.81 -33.21
C PHE A 73 10.38 -2.86 -34.40
N HIS A 74 9.17 -2.63 -34.90
CA HIS A 74 8.88 -1.84 -36.10
C HIS A 74 7.91 -0.71 -35.80
N LEU A 75 8.43 0.52 -35.75
CA LEU A 75 7.63 1.72 -35.53
C LEU A 75 6.99 2.24 -36.82
N PRO A 76 5.80 2.84 -36.74
CA PRO A 76 5.29 3.67 -37.82
C PRO A 76 6.26 4.79 -38.17
N ALA A 77 6.44 5.06 -39.46
CA ALA A 77 7.27 6.17 -39.91
C ALA A 77 6.64 7.53 -39.50
N ALA A 78 7.47 8.55 -39.27
CA ALA A 78 6.98 9.89 -38.92
C ALA A 78 5.99 10.47 -39.95
N ALA A 79 6.15 10.12 -41.23
CA ALA A 79 5.27 10.54 -42.32
C ALA A 79 3.85 9.92 -42.27
N GLU A 80 3.64 8.88 -41.45
CA GLU A 80 2.30 8.32 -41.21
C GLU A 80 1.43 9.22 -40.32
N PHE A 81 2.00 10.29 -39.75
CA PHE A 81 1.33 11.22 -38.87
C PHE A 81 1.26 12.62 -39.47
N GLU A 82 0.08 13.22 -39.43
CA GLU A 82 -0.12 14.65 -39.69
C GLU A 82 -0.62 15.31 -38.41
N VAL A 83 0.16 16.25 -37.87
CA VAL A 83 -0.20 16.98 -36.65
C VAL A 83 -0.67 18.38 -37.03
N ALA A 84 -1.96 18.64 -36.83
CA ALA A 84 -2.57 19.95 -37.07
C ALA A 84 -2.68 20.73 -35.75
N VAL A 85 -2.17 21.96 -35.72
CA VAL A 85 -2.18 22.87 -34.57
C VAL A 85 -2.68 24.23 -35.02
N GLY A 86 -3.85 24.65 -34.55
CA GLY A 86 -4.41 25.96 -34.90
C GLY A 86 -4.56 26.21 -36.41
N GLY A 87 -4.76 25.16 -37.21
CA GLY A 87 -4.85 25.22 -38.67
C GLY A 87 -3.51 25.13 -39.43
N GLN A 88 -2.38 25.00 -38.74
CA GLN A 88 -1.06 24.74 -39.32
C GLN A 88 -0.62 23.30 -39.12
N THR A 89 0.11 22.73 -40.08
CA THR A 89 0.71 21.40 -39.93
C THR A 89 2.10 21.50 -39.32
N ILE A 90 2.35 20.76 -38.24
CA ILE A 90 3.67 20.64 -37.62
C ILE A 90 4.26 19.26 -37.97
N PRO A 91 5.47 19.19 -38.58
CA PRO A 91 6.11 17.91 -38.86
C PRO A 91 6.48 17.12 -37.60
N VAL A 92 6.33 15.79 -37.67
CA VAL A 92 6.87 14.85 -36.67
C VAL A 92 8.33 14.53 -37.02
N GLN A 93 9.22 14.65 -36.04
CA GLN A 93 10.66 14.36 -36.18
C GLN A 93 11.02 12.95 -35.76
N ALA A 94 10.40 12.47 -34.68
CA ALA A 94 10.67 11.14 -34.13
C ALA A 94 9.39 10.53 -33.56
N VAL A 95 9.34 9.20 -33.59
CA VAL A 95 8.25 8.39 -33.07
C VAL A 95 8.82 7.46 -32.00
N GLY A 96 8.12 7.36 -30.87
CA GLY A 96 8.44 6.44 -29.78
C GLY A 96 7.29 5.52 -29.48
N PHE A 97 7.58 4.40 -28.81
CA PHE A 97 6.53 3.49 -28.34
C PHE A 97 6.84 2.92 -26.96
N LYS A 98 5.77 2.74 -26.19
CA LYS A 98 5.74 2.01 -24.93
C LYS A 98 4.46 1.18 -24.86
N ARG A 99 4.55 0.00 -24.24
CA ARG A 99 3.40 -0.84 -23.92
C ARG A 99 3.53 -1.39 -22.50
N ARG A 100 2.43 -1.36 -21.75
CA ARG A 100 2.34 -2.03 -20.45
C ARG A 100 0.91 -2.52 -20.20
N VAL A 101 0.77 -3.63 -19.49
CA VAL A 101 -0.53 -4.02 -18.91
C VAL A 101 -0.97 -2.95 -17.93
N LEU A 102 -2.24 -2.56 -18.00
CA LEU A 102 -2.87 -1.59 -17.10
C LEU A 102 -3.64 -2.30 -15.99
N TYR A 103 -4.37 -3.35 -16.35
CA TYR A 103 -5.25 -4.10 -15.45
C TYR A 103 -5.28 -5.58 -15.81
N ALA A 104 -5.10 -6.42 -14.79
CA ALA A 104 -5.16 -7.89 -14.88
C ALA A 104 -5.48 -8.50 -13.50
N PRO A 105 -6.77 -8.74 -13.18
CA PRO A 105 -7.18 -9.25 -11.88
C PRO A 105 -6.92 -10.75 -11.70
N LEU A 106 -6.88 -11.22 -10.46
CA LEU A 106 -6.62 -12.64 -10.16
C LEU A 106 -7.76 -13.57 -10.59
N LYS A 107 -9.01 -13.16 -10.39
CA LYS A 107 -10.17 -14.08 -10.40
C LYS A 107 -10.73 -14.44 -11.76
N GLU A 108 -10.47 -13.61 -12.75
CA GLU A 108 -10.97 -13.80 -14.10
C GLU A 108 -10.05 -13.13 -15.10
N ARG A 109 -10.20 -13.50 -16.38
CA ARG A 109 -9.48 -12.82 -17.44
C ARG A 109 -10.19 -11.52 -17.82
N ASP A 110 -9.76 -10.42 -17.22
CA ASP A 110 -9.93 -9.07 -17.79
C ASP A 110 -8.55 -8.47 -18.09
N LEU A 111 -8.26 -8.20 -19.36
CA LEU A 111 -6.95 -7.70 -19.76
C LEU A 111 -7.10 -6.33 -20.41
N ARG A 112 -6.52 -5.31 -19.77
CA ARG A 112 -6.35 -3.96 -20.35
C ARG A 112 -4.88 -3.71 -20.63
N ILE A 113 -4.57 -3.36 -21.87
CA ILE A 113 -3.20 -3.08 -22.32
C ILE A 113 -3.14 -1.62 -22.73
N GLY A 114 -2.25 -0.86 -22.09
CA GLY A 114 -1.92 0.51 -22.46
C GLY A 114 -0.87 0.52 -23.55
N ASN A 115 -1.19 1.10 -24.69
CA ASN A 115 -0.26 1.33 -25.80
C ASN A 115 -0.07 2.83 -25.98
N TYR A 116 1.18 3.27 -26.07
CA TYR A 116 1.52 4.69 -26.08
C TYR A 116 2.46 4.98 -27.25
N LEU A 117 2.02 5.80 -28.19
CA LEU A 117 2.87 6.37 -29.24
C LEU A 117 3.29 7.77 -28.83
N TYR A 118 4.58 8.06 -28.91
CA TYR A 118 5.14 9.38 -28.61
C TYR A 118 5.56 10.08 -29.90
N LEU A 119 5.16 11.33 -30.10
CA LEU A 119 5.50 12.11 -31.29
C LEU A 119 6.32 13.33 -30.88
N GLN A 120 7.59 13.35 -31.28
CA GLN A 120 8.43 14.53 -31.16
C GLN A 120 8.15 15.49 -32.31
N LEU A 121 7.79 16.73 -32.01
CA LEU A 121 7.41 17.74 -33.01
C LEU A 121 8.58 18.62 -33.41
N ALA A 122 8.60 19.07 -34.66
CA ALA A 122 9.61 20.00 -35.18
C ALA A 122 9.45 21.43 -34.68
N ALA A 123 8.27 21.79 -34.17
CA ALA A 123 7.97 23.11 -33.62
C ALA A 123 7.08 22.97 -32.38
N PRO A 124 7.16 23.90 -31.42
CA PRO A 124 6.36 23.84 -30.20
C PRO A 124 4.89 24.15 -30.47
N VAL A 125 3.99 23.43 -29.81
CA VAL A 125 2.56 23.71 -29.70
C VAL A 125 2.37 24.94 -28.79
N PRO A 126 1.77 26.04 -29.27
CA PRO A 126 1.45 27.19 -28.43
C PRO A 126 0.36 26.86 -27.40
N ALA A 127 0.35 27.57 -26.28
CA ALA A 127 -0.68 27.42 -25.26
C ALA A 127 -2.10 27.65 -25.83
N ASP A 128 -3.07 26.93 -25.29
CA ASP A 128 -4.50 27.00 -25.63
C ASP A 128 -4.85 26.63 -27.09
N GLN A 129 -3.87 26.17 -27.88
CA GLN A 129 -4.14 25.64 -29.21
C GLN A 129 -4.73 24.23 -29.15
N THR A 130 -5.67 23.96 -30.05
CA THR A 130 -6.14 22.59 -30.30
C THR A 130 -5.15 21.88 -31.20
N VAL A 131 -4.78 20.67 -30.80
CA VAL A 131 -3.93 19.75 -31.53
C VAL A 131 -4.80 18.58 -31.98
N GLU A 132 -4.71 18.25 -33.26
CA GLU A 132 -5.30 17.05 -33.84
C GLU A 132 -4.17 16.23 -34.49
N VAL A 133 -4.12 14.94 -34.17
CA VAL A 133 -3.20 14.01 -34.83
C VAL A 133 -4.00 13.09 -35.75
N LYS A 134 -3.65 13.11 -37.03
CA LYS A 134 -4.26 12.29 -38.09
C LYS A 134 -3.28 11.25 -38.59
N ASN A 135 -3.81 10.18 -39.17
CA ASN A 135 -3.08 9.15 -39.90
C ASN A 135 -3.55 9.11 -41.37
N PRO A 136 -3.00 9.93 -42.28
CA PRO A 136 -3.54 10.09 -43.64
C PRO A 136 -3.70 8.78 -44.44
N SER A 137 -2.87 7.77 -44.16
CA SER A 137 -2.94 6.43 -44.79
C SER A 137 -4.13 5.58 -44.32
N GLY A 138 -4.75 5.93 -43.18
CA GLY A 138 -5.79 5.14 -42.52
C GLY A 138 -5.30 3.83 -41.89
N GLN A 139 -4.00 3.53 -41.91
CA GLN A 139 -3.47 2.22 -41.50
C GLN A 139 -3.36 2.05 -39.97
N LEU A 140 -3.06 3.13 -39.24
CA LEU A 140 -2.84 3.07 -37.78
C LEU A 140 -4.12 3.01 -36.94
N TRP A 141 -5.19 3.68 -37.36
CA TRP A 141 -6.52 3.66 -36.75
C TRP A 141 -7.62 4.04 -37.75
N PRO A 142 -8.88 3.61 -37.52
CA PRO A 142 -9.99 3.95 -38.41
C PRO A 142 -10.36 5.44 -38.32
N ALA A 143 -10.96 5.98 -39.39
CA ALA A 143 -11.29 7.40 -39.52
C ALA A 143 -12.25 7.95 -38.44
N ASN A 144 -13.01 7.09 -37.76
CA ASN A 144 -13.89 7.49 -36.66
C ASN A 144 -13.17 7.59 -35.31
N ARG A 145 -11.88 7.24 -35.22
CA ARG A 145 -11.04 7.44 -34.04
C ARG A 145 -10.28 8.75 -34.17
N GLN A 146 -10.50 9.67 -33.25
CA GLN A 146 -9.93 11.01 -33.28
C GLN A 146 -8.98 11.22 -32.11
N PHE A 147 -7.76 11.69 -32.39
CA PHE A 147 -6.79 12.09 -31.40
C PHE A 147 -6.74 13.61 -31.36
N ILE A 148 -7.55 14.20 -30.48
CA ILE A 148 -7.68 15.65 -30.32
C ILE A 148 -7.44 16.01 -28.86
N GLY A 149 -6.70 17.08 -28.63
CA GLY A 149 -6.42 17.61 -27.30
C GLY A 149 -6.13 19.10 -27.35
N THR A 150 -6.33 19.81 -26.24
CA THR A 150 -6.05 21.25 -26.16
C THR A 150 -4.84 21.50 -25.26
N ALA A 151 -3.91 22.33 -25.73
CA ALA A 151 -2.71 22.74 -25.00
C ALA A 151 -3.00 23.72 -23.85
N SER A 152 -4.10 23.52 -23.13
CA SER A 152 -4.47 24.34 -21.97
C SER A 152 -3.37 24.25 -20.90
N PRO A 153 -2.93 25.38 -20.31
CA PRO A 153 -1.99 25.38 -19.19
C PRO A 153 -2.47 24.58 -17.97
N LEU A 154 -3.79 24.44 -17.80
CA LEU A 154 -4.40 23.74 -16.66
C LEU A 154 -4.88 22.32 -16.99
N ARG A 155 -4.62 21.79 -18.19
CA ARG A 155 -4.83 20.36 -18.47
C ARG A 155 -3.99 19.50 -17.53
N LEU A 156 -4.37 18.24 -17.32
CA LEU A 156 -3.56 17.34 -16.51
C LEU A 156 -2.19 17.10 -17.18
N GLY A 157 -1.11 17.45 -16.47
CA GLY A 157 0.26 17.23 -16.91
C GLY A 157 0.77 15.89 -16.40
N ARG A 158 0.83 14.86 -17.27
CA ARG A 158 1.24 13.50 -16.90
C ARG A 158 2.66 13.39 -16.34
N ALA A 159 3.53 14.33 -16.72
CA ALA A 159 4.91 14.42 -16.26
C ALA A 159 5.09 15.14 -14.91
N ILE A 160 4.00 15.57 -14.25
CA ILE A 160 4.06 16.37 -13.01
C ILE A 160 3.50 15.54 -11.85
N HIS A 161 4.36 15.21 -10.90
CA HIS A 161 4.08 14.30 -9.79
C HIS A 161 4.11 15.05 -8.47
N VAL A 162 3.02 14.94 -7.70
CA VAL A 162 2.83 15.63 -6.42
C VAL A 162 2.34 14.63 -5.38
N ASN A 163 2.51 14.95 -4.09
CA ASN A 163 1.72 14.30 -3.06
C ASN A 163 0.26 14.72 -3.24
N GLN A 164 -0.58 13.80 -3.73
CA GLN A 164 -1.97 14.04 -4.09
C GLN A 164 -2.86 14.31 -2.89
N VAL A 165 -2.44 13.90 -1.70
CA VAL A 165 -3.13 14.23 -0.44
C VAL A 165 -2.74 15.64 -0.01
N GLY A 166 -1.44 15.94 0.02
CA GLY A 166 -0.95 17.30 0.24
C GLY A 166 0.38 17.39 0.98
N TYR A 167 0.65 18.59 1.49
CA TYR A 167 1.87 18.96 2.19
C TYR A 167 1.56 19.73 3.49
N LEU A 168 2.35 19.51 4.54
CA LEU A 168 2.21 20.27 5.78
C LEU A 168 2.78 21.70 5.64
N PRO A 169 2.08 22.75 6.12
CA PRO A 169 2.51 24.15 6.02
C PRO A 169 3.92 24.43 6.52
N ALA A 170 4.30 23.86 7.67
CA ALA A 170 5.57 24.14 8.33
C ALA A 170 6.78 23.35 7.76
N PHE A 171 6.53 22.37 6.89
CA PHE A 171 7.54 21.41 6.45
C PHE A 171 7.95 21.62 4.98
N PRO A 172 9.09 21.04 4.55
CA PRO A 172 9.51 20.99 3.16
C PRO A 172 8.43 20.44 2.22
N LYS A 173 8.29 21.05 1.04
CA LYS A 173 7.27 20.71 0.03
C LYS A 173 7.95 20.59 -1.32
N LYS A 174 8.00 19.36 -1.82
CA LYS A 174 8.74 18.99 -3.02
C LYS A 174 7.89 18.13 -3.94
N ALA A 175 7.90 18.45 -5.21
CA ALA A 175 7.24 17.72 -6.29
C ALA A 175 8.27 17.34 -7.35
N MET A 176 7.99 16.31 -8.13
CA MET A 176 8.89 15.80 -9.16
C MET A 176 8.28 15.99 -10.54
N VAL A 177 9.12 16.34 -11.51
CA VAL A 177 8.73 16.50 -12.91
C VAL A 177 9.64 15.63 -13.76
N GLY A 178 9.06 14.68 -14.48
CA GLY A 178 9.80 13.71 -15.30
C GLY A 178 8.82 12.76 -15.99
N PHE A 179 9.25 12.11 -17.07
CA PHE A 179 8.39 11.15 -17.75
C PHE A 179 9.19 10.19 -18.62
N TYR A 180 8.79 8.91 -18.64
CA TYR A 180 9.40 7.90 -19.50
C TYR A 180 8.61 7.71 -20.80
N LEU A 181 9.30 7.93 -21.93
CA LEU A 181 8.78 7.93 -23.29
C LEU A 181 9.03 6.60 -24.04
N GLY A 182 9.24 5.51 -23.32
CA GLY A 182 9.49 4.19 -23.94
C GLY A 182 10.78 4.17 -24.74
N SER A 183 10.69 3.80 -26.02
CA SER A 183 11.84 3.73 -26.92
C SER A 183 12.52 5.08 -27.21
N LEU A 184 11.93 6.22 -26.85
CA LEU A 184 12.58 7.54 -26.93
C LEU A 184 13.36 7.93 -25.67
N GLY A 185 13.37 7.10 -24.62
CA GLY A 185 14.05 7.41 -23.38
C GLY A 185 13.24 8.34 -22.49
N GLU A 186 13.86 9.40 -21.99
CA GLU A 186 13.26 10.30 -20.99
C GLU A 186 12.83 11.64 -21.60
N LEU A 187 11.77 12.22 -21.05
CA LEU A 187 11.30 13.53 -21.45
C LEU A 187 12.32 14.62 -21.05
N MET A 188 12.87 15.28 -22.06
CA MET A 188 13.72 16.46 -21.90
C MET A 188 12.87 17.72 -21.82
N LEU A 189 12.99 18.49 -20.73
CA LEU A 189 12.42 19.84 -20.67
C LEU A 189 13.41 20.85 -21.26
N ALA A 190 12.93 21.74 -22.12
CA ALA A 190 13.78 22.70 -22.81
C ALA A 190 14.25 23.85 -21.90
N GLY A 191 15.50 24.31 -22.10
CA GLY A 191 16.02 25.53 -21.49
C GLY A 191 16.24 25.45 -19.98
N SER A 192 15.85 26.52 -19.26
CA SER A 192 15.85 26.57 -17.80
C SER A 192 14.40 26.44 -17.30
N PRO A 193 13.89 25.22 -17.11
CA PRO A 193 12.48 25.00 -16.84
C PRO A 193 12.06 25.62 -15.51
N ASN A 194 10.87 26.21 -15.48
CA ASN A 194 10.27 26.84 -14.32
C ASN A 194 8.93 26.18 -14.00
N PHE A 195 8.41 26.47 -12.81
CA PHE A 195 7.08 26.04 -12.40
C PHE A 195 6.35 27.18 -11.71
N LYS A 196 5.03 27.05 -11.64
CA LYS A 196 4.12 27.92 -10.90
C LYS A 196 3.29 27.08 -9.95
N LEU A 197 2.93 27.65 -8.82
CA LEU A 197 1.86 27.14 -7.98
C LEU A 197 0.64 28.03 -8.18
N VAL A 198 -0.50 27.43 -8.49
CA VAL A 198 -1.76 28.15 -8.69
C VAL A 198 -2.83 27.64 -7.73
N GLU A 199 -3.74 28.49 -7.30
CA GLU A 199 -4.97 28.09 -6.61
C GLU A 199 -5.80 27.16 -7.53
N ALA A 200 -6.26 26.02 -7.00
CA ALA A 200 -6.95 25.01 -7.80
C ALA A 200 -8.29 25.50 -8.39
N THR A 201 -9.00 26.37 -7.67
CA THR A 201 -10.33 26.88 -8.06
C THR A 201 -10.25 28.06 -9.03
N SER A 202 -9.37 29.03 -8.77
CA SER A 202 -9.30 30.28 -9.52
C SER A 202 -8.25 30.26 -10.65
N GLY A 203 -7.29 29.34 -10.59
CA GLY A 203 -6.12 29.32 -11.48
C GLY A 203 -5.13 30.46 -11.22
N LYS A 204 -5.32 31.24 -10.16
CA LYS A 204 -4.45 32.37 -9.81
C LYS A 204 -3.08 31.88 -9.34
N GLU A 205 -2.03 32.43 -9.93
CA GLU A 205 -0.64 32.20 -9.50
C GLU A 205 -0.40 32.79 -8.11
N ILE A 206 0.17 31.98 -7.21
CA ILE A 206 0.56 32.39 -5.86
C ILE A 206 2.06 32.26 -5.59
N PHE A 207 2.77 31.48 -6.41
CA PHE A 207 4.21 31.25 -6.30
C PHE A 207 4.78 30.83 -7.65
N HIS A 208 6.06 31.10 -7.87
CA HIS A 208 6.83 30.54 -8.98
C HIS A 208 8.24 30.15 -8.51
N GLY A 209 8.83 29.19 -9.18
CA GLY A 209 10.18 28.72 -8.88
C GLY A 209 10.87 28.15 -10.12
N ARG A 210 12.14 27.77 -9.94
CA ARG A 210 12.92 27.05 -10.96
C ARG A 210 12.92 25.56 -10.65
N LEU A 211 12.84 24.75 -11.70
CA LEU A 211 13.02 23.31 -11.58
C LEU A 211 14.52 23.00 -11.47
N ALA A 212 14.90 22.21 -10.46
CA ALA A 212 16.27 21.79 -10.22
C ALA A 212 16.47 20.33 -10.68
N PRO A 213 17.53 19.97 -11.42
CA PRO A 213 17.77 18.57 -11.79
C PRO A 213 17.91 17.67 -10.56
N ARG A 214 17.26 16.50 -10.59
CA ARG A 214 17.31 15.49 -9.53
C ARG A 214 17.52 14.11 -10.16
N LEU A 215 18.77 13.69 -10.22
CA LEU A 215 19.19 12.49 -10.93
C LEU A 215 19.16 11.26 -10.02
N ASP A 216 18.75 10.12 -10.55
CA ASP A 216 18.89 8.85 -9.84
C ASP A 216 20.33 8.30 -9.94
N ARG A 217 20.75 7.57 -8.91
CA ARG A 217 22.04 6.87 -8.84
C ARG A 217 21.87 5.44 -8.33
N GLY A 218 22.78 4.56 -8.76
CA GLY A 218 22.87 3.18 -8.27
C GLY A 218 22.33 2.11 -9.23
N PHE A 219 21.62 2.50 -10.29
CA PHE A 219 21.23 1.57 -11.35
C PHE A 219 22.43 1.18 -12.24
N PRO A 220 22.43 -0.05 -12.79
CA PRO A 220 23.50 -0.51 -13.68
C PRO A 220 23.46 0.11 -15.09
N PHE A 221 22.47 0.97 -15.38
CA PHE A 221 22.29 1.70 -16.63
C PHE A 221 21.74 3.10 -16.35
N PRO A 222 21.92 4.07 -17.27
CA PRO A 222 21.34 5.41 -17.13
C PRO A 222 19.80 5.33 -17.15
N CYS A 223 19.16 5.76 -16.06
CA CYS A 223 17.72 5.98 -16.00
C CYS A 223 17.39 7.06 -14.97
N TYR A 224 16.30 7.79 -15.19
CA TYR A 224 15.87 8.96 -14.43
C TYR A 224 16.95 10.06 -14.34
N GLN A 225 17.58 10.36 -15.47
CA GLN A 225 18.59 11.41 -15.61
C GLN A 225 17.99 12.76 -16.02
N HIS A 226 16.67 12.82 -16.29
CA HIS A 226 15.93 14.02 -16.66
C HIS A 226 14.67 14.20 -15.80
N VAL A 227 14.81 13.89 -14.52
CA VAL A 227 13.83 14.24 -13.49
C VAL A 227 14.25 15.55 -12.83
N TYR A 228 13.28 16.39 -12.50
CA TYR A 228 13.48 17.69 -11.89
C TYR A 228 12.64 17.84 -10.62
N GLU A 229 13.19 18.51 -9.61
CA GLU A 229 12.53 18.84 -8.36
C GLU A 229 11.97 20.27 -8.41
N ALA A 230 10.73 20.42 -7.98
CA ALA A 230 10.10 21.70 -7.68
C ALA A 230 10.00 21.87 -6.15
N ASP A 231 10.75 22.81 -5.60
CA ASP A 231 10.69 23.17 -4.18
C ASP A 231 9.84 24.44 -3.98
N PHE A 232 8.71 24.29 -3.30
CA PHE A 232 7.79 25.37 -2.95
C PHE A 232 7.56 25.43 -1.44
N SER A 233 8.59 25.06 -0.67
CA SER A 233 8.55 25.04 0.80
C SER A 233 8.21 26.39 1.42
N GLU A 234 8.50 27.50 0.71
CA GLU A 234 8.17 28.88 1.11
C GLU A 234 6.67 29.13 1.22
N VAL A 235 5.84 28.39 0.48
CA VAL A 235 4.39 28.53 0.53
C VAL A 235 3.85 27.83 1.77
N LYS A 236 3.32 28.62 2.70
CA LYS A 236 2.76 28.13 3.98
C LYS A 236 1.25 28.33 4.10
N THR A 237 0.67 29.14 3.21
CA THR A 237 -0.75 29.48 3.26
C THR A 237 -1.60 28.24 2.99
N PRO A 238 -2.48 27.83 3.93
CA PRO A 238 -3.36 26.71 3.69
C PRO A 238 -4.28 26.94 2.49
N GLY A 239 -4.55 25.89 1.72
CA GLY A 239 -5.36 25.98 0.51
C GLY A 239 -5.22 24.76 -0.39
N GLU A 240 -5.98 24.74 -1.48
CA GLU A 240 -5.89 23.72 -2.53
C GLU A 240 -5.22 24.31 -3.77
N TYR A 241 -4.21 23.61 -4.27
CA TYR A 241 -3.31 24.11 -5.29
C TYR A 241 -3.04 23.08 -6.39
N ARG A 242 -2.50 23.56 -7.51
CA ARG A 242 -1.92 22.75 -8.58
C ARG A 242 -0.55 23.29 -8.96
N LEU A 243 0.39 22.39 -9.23
CA LEU A 243 1.70 22.74 -9.77
C LEU A 243 1.62 22.77 -11.29
N VAL A 244 1.98 23.90 -11.89
CA VAL A 244 1.93 24.12 -13.34
C VAL A 244 3.35 24.24 -13.89
N VAL A 245 3.68 23.44 -14.88
CA VAL A 245 4.92 23.60 -15.66
C VAL A 245 4.52 24.15 -17.02
N PRO A 246 4.95 25.37 -17.40
CA PRO A 246 4.56 25.98 -18.66
C PRO A 246 4.76 25.04 -19.86
N GLY A 247 3.72 24.90 -20.66
CA GLY A 247 3.71 23.99 -21.81
C GLY A 247 3.50 22.51 -21.49
N SER A 248 3.66 22.07 -20.23
CA SER A 248 3.51 20.66 -19.81
C SER A 248 2.20 20.38 -19.05
N GLY A 249 1.46 21.42 -18.67
CA GLY A 249 0.17 21.32 -18.00
C GLY A 249 0.29 21.50 -16.49
N ALA A 250 -0.66 20.94 -15.75
CA ALA A 250 -0.81 21.08 -14.32
C ALA A 250 -1.00 19.73 -13.61
N SER A 251 -0.44 19.57 -12.42
CA SER A 251 -0.60 18.36 -11.58
C SER A 251 -2.07 18.08 -11.25
N PHE A 252 -2.34 16.93 -10.64
CA PHE A 252 -3.53 16.78 -9.81
C PHE A 252 -3.58 17.86 -8.72
N ALA A 253 -4.79 18.19 -8.24
CA ALA A 253 -4.94 19.11 -7.12
C ALA A 253 -4.44 18.46 -5.82
N PHE A 254 -3.86 19.27 -4.94
CA PHE A 254 -3.36 18.84 -3.65
C PHE A 254 -3.52 19.97 -2.63
N ARG A 255 -3.45 19.64 -1.34
CA ARG A 255 -3.59 20.64 -0.27
C ARG A 255 -2.26 21.04 0.34
N ILE A 256 -2.19 22.29 0.80
CA ILE A 256 -1.27 22.67 1.87
C ILE A 256 -2.16 22.85 3.11
N ASP A 257 -2.01 21.99 4.12
CA ASP A 257 -2.91 21.95 5.28
C ASP A 257 -2.26 21.20 6.46
N ASP A 258 -2.49 21.65 7.70
CA ASP A 258 -2.03 20.95 8.89
C ASP A 258 -2.68 19.55 9.04
N GLY A 259 -3.82 19.35 8.37
CA GLY A 259 -4.56 18.10 8.28
C GLY A 259 -3.84 16.95 7.58
N VAL A 260 -2.86 17.22 6.72
CA VAL A 260 -2.27 16.21 5.84
C VAL A 260 -1.69 15.01 6.62
N ALA A 261 -0.92 15.26 7.66
CA ALA A 261 -0.36 14.16 8.47
C ALA A 261 -1.45 13.37 9.19
N MET A 262 -2.47 14.06 9.71
CA MET A 262 -3.59 13.41 10.37
C MET A 262 -4.44 12.60 9.37
N CYS A 263 -4.55 13.05 8.12
CA CYS A 263 -5.19 12.33 7.04
C CYS A 263 -4.55 10.96 6.77
N PHE A 264 -3.23 10.93 6.63
CA PHE A 264 -2.50 9.67 6.50
C PHE A 264 -2.60 8.81 7.77
N ALA A 265 -2.41 9.38 8.97
CA ALA A 265 -2.47 8.63 10.22
C ALA A 265 -3.83 7.95 10.44
N ARG A 266 -4.93 8.68 10.26
CA ARG A 266 -6.30 8.14 10.38
C ARG A 266 -6.60 7.10 9.31
N THR A 267 -6.03 7.26 8.12
CA THR A 267 -6.23 6.28 7.04
C THR A 267 -5.46 4.99 7.30
N TYR A 268 -4.23 5.06 7.79
CA TYR A 268 -3.50 3.88 8.25
C TYR A 268 -4.21 3.17 9.41
N ALA A 269 -4.72 3.92 10.39
CA ALA A 269 -5.50 3.37 11.49
C ALA A 269 -6.78 2.66 10.99
N LEU A 270 -7.47 3.25 10.01
CA LEU A 270 -8.62 2.61 9.36
C LEU A 270 -8.25 1.28 8.67
N GLY A 271 -7.08 1.22 8.03
CA GLY A 271 -6.58 -0.04 7.45
C GLY A 271 -6.32 -1.11 8.50
N LEU A 272 -5.71 -0.74 9.65
CA LEU A 272 -5.54 -1.67 10.77
C LEU A 272 -6.89 -2.11 11.35
N TYR A 273 -7.89 -1.22 11.40
CA TYR A 273 -9.26 -1.57 11.80
C TYR A 273 -9.88 -2.63 10.87
N HIS A 274 -9.65 -2.55 9.55
CA HIS A 274 -10.07 -3.58 8.60
C HIS A 274 -9.33 -4.91 8.76
N GLN A 275 -8.11 -4.89 9.28
CA GLN A 275 -7.36 -6.10 9.60
C GLN A 275 -7.80 -6.74 10.92
N ARG A 276 -8.62 -6.11 11.77
CA ARG A 276 -8.98 -6.69 13.07
C ARG A 276 -9.75 -8.01 12.90
N CYS A 277 -9.23 -9.09 13.49
CA CYS A 277 -9.86 -10.40 13.52
C CYS A 277 -10.72 -10.56 14.79
N GLY A 278 -11.80 -11.34 14.74
CA GLY A 278 -12.66 -11.58 15.92
C GLY A 278 -13.62 -10.44 16.26
N THR A 279 -13.78 -9.45 15.39
CA THR A 279 -14.67 -8.30 15.56
C THR A 279 -15.41 -7.99 14.27
N ALA A 280 -16.55 -7.31 14.37
CA ALA A 280 -17.22 -6.74 13.21
C ALA A 280 -16.46 -5.52 12.69
N ASN A 281 -16.68 -5.21 11.41
CA ASN A 281 -16.52 -3.88 10.87
C ASN A 281 -17.91 -3.27 10.64
N GLU A 282 -18.14 -2.06 11.14
CA GLU A 282 -19.47 -1.45 11.16
C GLU A 282 -19.47 0.05 10.87
N LEU A 283 -20.64 0.55 10.47
CA LEU A 283 -20.93 1.99 10.47
C LEU A 283 -20.98 2.49 11.93
N PRO A 284 -20.57 3.74 12.22
CA PRO A 284 -20.14 4.77 11.28
C PRO A 284 -18.63 4.77 10.96
N PHE A 285 -17.89 3.71 11.29
CA PHE A 285 -16.42 3.69 11.17
C PHE A 285 -15.92 3.29 9.79
N THR A 286 -16.70 2.50 9.05
CA THR A 286 -16.39 2.16 7.66
C THR A 286 -17.62 1.74 6.87
N ARG A 287 -17.56 1.88 5.54
CA ARG A 287 -18.54 1.26 4.62
C ARG A 287 -18.26 -0.21 4.32
N PHE A 288 -17.04 -0.68 4.57
CA PHE A 288 -16.63 -2.08 4.39
C PHE A 288 -17.07 -2.92 5.58
N ILE A 289 -18.38 -3.13 5.69
CA ILE A 289 -18.99 -3.83 6.83
C ILE A 289 -18.94 -5.35 6.66
N HIS A 290 -18.66 -6.06 7.76
CA HIS A 290 -18.76 -7.51 7.85
C HIS A 290 -19.04 -7.92 9.31
N ASP A 291 -19.69 -9.07 9.50
CA ASP A 291 -19.96 -9.64 10.84
C ASP A 291 -18.67 -10.12 11.53
N PRO A 292 -18.66 -10.34 12.86
CA PRO A 292 -17.46 -10.82 13.54
C PRO A 292 -16.91 -12.12 12.94
N CYS A 293 -15.65 -12.09 12.51
CA CYS A 293 -15.01 -13.20 11.83
C CYS A 293 -14.23 -14.12 12.79
N HIS A 294 -14.05 -15.40 12.42
CA HIS A 294 -13.16 -16.34 13.12
C HIS A 294 -13.39 -16.46 14.65
N LEU A 295 -14.65 -16.41 15.10
CA LEU A 295 -15.01 -16.56 16.53
C LEU A 295 -14.88 -18.00 17.03
N ALA A 296 -14.90 -18.98 16.12
CA ALA A 296 -14.74 -20.39 16.50
C ALA A 296 -13.31 -20.63 17.01
N PRO A 297 -13.14 -21.33 18.15
CA PRO A 297 -11.82 -21.73 18.61
C PRO A 297 -11.07 -22.54 17.55
N ALA A 298 -9.77 -22.30 17.40
CA ALA A 298 -8.93 -23.10 16.52
C ALA A 298 -8.74 -24.51 17.08
N GLU A 299 -8.51 -25.48 16.20
CA GLU A 299 -8.23 -26.86 16.57
C GLU A 299 -6.73 -27.13 16.67
N VAL A 300 -6.33 -27.89 17.67
CA VAL A 300 -4.98 -28.49 17.76
C VAL A 300 -4.90 -29.63 16.73
N PRO A 301 -3.95 -29.58 15.79
CA PRO A 301 -3.94 -30.53 14.68
C PRO A 301 -3.58 -31.95 15.12
N THR A 302 -4.37 -32.92 14.65
CA THR A 302 -4.05 -34.35 14.79
C THR A 302 -3.42 -34.89 13.49
N LEU A 303 -2.83 -36.08 13.54
CA LEU A 303 -2.30 -36.75 12.34
C LEU A 303 -3.36 -36.99 11.24
N GLN A 304 -4.64 -36.94 11.57
CA GLN A 304 -5.74 -37.07 10.61
C GLN A 304 -5.91 -35.83 9.72
N PHE A 305 -5.36 -34.68 10.13
CA PHE A 305 -5.42 -33.45 9.34
C PHE A 305 -4.34 -33.50 8.24
N THR A 306 -4.54 -34.38 7.26
CA THR A 306 -3.53 -34.76 6.26
C THR A 306 -2.99 -33.56 5.48
N GLN A 307 -3.82 -32.57 5.17
CA GLN A 307 -3.40 -31.35 4.50
C GLN A 307 -2.47 -30.51 5.38
N THR A 308 -2.82 -30.33 6.66
CA THR A 308 -1.95 -29.68 7.64
C THR A 308 -0.61 -30.39 7.77
N GLN A 309 -0.61 -31.72 7.87
CA GLN A 309 0.65 -32.47 7.96
C GLN A 309 1.53 -32.28 6.73
N ARG A 310 0.92 -32.21 5.54
CA ARG A 310 1.63 -31.90 4.29
C ARG A 310 2.22 -30.49 4.31
N PHE A 311 1.44 -29.48 4.70
CA PHE A 311 1.91 -28.10 4.78
C PHE A 311 3.09 -27.95 5.75
N LEU A 312 3.06 -28.62 6.90
CA LEU A 312 4.18 -28.63 7.86
C LEU A 312 5.45 -29.24 7.24
N ALA A 313 5.31 -30.37 6.54
CA ALA A 313 6.43 -31.01 5.86
C ALA A 313 7.04 -30.11 4.76
N GLU A 314 6.19 -29.47 3.96
CA GLU A 314 6.59 -28.56 2.88
C GLU A 314 7.30 -27.32 3.43
N SER A 315 6.70 -26.64 4.41
CA SER A 315 7.23 -25.40 5.01
C SER A 315 8.53 -25.59 5.80
N SER A 316 8.90 -26.83 6.11
CA SER A 316 10.16 -27.16 6.79
C SER A 316 11.15 -27.97 5.93
N ALA A 317 10.82 -28.22 4.66
CA ALA A 317 11.59 -29.14 3.80
C ALA A 317 13.04 -28.69 3.57
N ASP A 318 13.26 -27.38 3.54
CA ASP A 318 14.54 -26.73 3.28
C ASP A 318 15.36 -26.50 4.57
N TYR A 319 15.03 -27.17 5.69
CA TYR A 319 15.71 -26.97 6.97
C TYR A 319 17.22 -27.18 6.93
N ARG A 320 17.70 -28.09 6.07
CA ARG A 320 19.13 -28.37 5.87
C ARG A 320 19.87 -27.34 5.02
N ASN A 321 19.17 -26.37 4.42
CA ASN A 321 19.84 -25.31 3.64
C ASN A 321 20.69 -24.42 4.54
N ASN A 322 20.36 -24.32 5.83
CA ASN A 322 21.21 -23.68 6.82
C ASN A 322 22.07 -24.73 7.52
N LEU A 323 23.39 -24.63 7.35
CA LEU A 323 24.37 -25.58 7.91
C LEU A 323 24.43 -25.57 9.44
N ARG A 324 23.97 -24.49 10.10
CA ARG A 324 23.84 -24.44 11.57
C ARG A 324 22.66 -25.25 12.08
N HIS A 325 21.67 -25.52 11.23
CA HIS A 325 20.45 -26.20 11.64
C HIS A 325 20.71 -27.67 11.98
N THR A 326 20.56 -28.03 13.27
CA THR A 326 20.82 -29.39 13.77
C THR A 326 19.57 -30.12 14.27
N ALA A 327 18.44 -29.42 14.41
CA ALA A 327 17.18 -30.05 14.80
C ALA A 327 16.60 -30.93 13.67
N PRO A 328 15.86 -32.01 13.98
CA PRO A 328 15.17 -32.79 12.96
C PRO A 328 14.06 -31.98 12.29
N GLN A 329 13.79 -32.30 11.01
CA GLN A 329 12.67 -31.71 10.27
C GLN A 329 11.33 -31.90 10.98
N LEU A 330 10.50 -30.87 10.99
CA LEU A 330 9.10 -30.95 11.38
C LEU A 330 8.25 -31.53 10.24
N LYS A 331 8.26 -32.86 10.08
CA LYS A 331 7.51 -33.56 9.01
C LYS A 331 6.00 -33.59 9.24
N ASN A 332 5.59 -33.53 10.50
CA ASN A 332 4.21 -33.59 10.97
C ASN A 332 4.18 -33.29 12.48
N THR A 333 2.99 -33.17 13.04
CA THR A 333 2.76 -32.92 14.48
C THR A 333 3.46 -33.93 15.41
N ALA A 334 3.57 -35.21 15.03
CA ALA A 334 4.26 -36.23 15.85
C ALA A 334 5.79 -36.10 15.85
N SER A 335 6.37 -35.42 14.86
CA SER A 335 7.80 -35.11 14.79
C SER A 335 8.18 -33.79 15.46
N SER A 336 7.23 -33.10 16.10
CA SER A 336 7.52 -31.85 16.79
C SER A 336 8.41 -32.10 18.02
N LEU A 337 9.49 -31.32 18.16
CA LEU A 337 10.29 -31.28 19.38
C LEU A 337 9.49 -30.75 20.57
N TYR A 338 8.44 -29.97 20.29
CA TYR A 338 7.61 -29.27 21.26
C TYR A 338 6.14 -29.67 21.07
N PRO A 339 5.76 -30.90 21.46
CA PRO A 339 4.39 -31.38 21.28
C PRO A 339 3.39 -30.47 21.98
N PHE A 340 2.18 -30.41 21.43
CA PHE A 340 1.06 -29.68 22.02
C PHE A 340 0.73 -30.25 23.40
N VAL A 341 0.70 -29.41 24.44
CA VAL A 341 0.24 -29.81 25.77
C VAL A 341 -1.28 -29.68 25.83
N ASN A 342 -1.80 -28.54 25.41
CA ASN A 342 -3.22 -28.37 25.17
C ASN A 342 -3.67 -29.25 23.99
N GLN A 343 -4.88 -29.77 24.08
CA GLN A 343 -5.49 -30.65 23.07
C GLN A 343 -6.90 -30.15 22.74
N GLY A 344 -7.44 -30.54 21.58
CA GLY A 344 -8.79 -30.14 21.18
C GLY A 344 -8.84 -28.70 20.69
N LYS A 345 -9.57 -27.83 21.40
CA LYS A 345 -9.87 -26.46 20.97
C LYS A 345 -9.11 -25.43 21.79
N VAL A 346 -8.59 -24.39 21.13
CA VAL A 346 -7.86 -23.27 21.75
C VAL A 346 -8.52 -21.96 21.32
N ASP A 347 -8.76 -21.06 22.27
CA ASP A 347 -9.20 -19.70 21.95
C ASP A 347 -8.07 -18.95 21.26
N VAL A 348 -8.32 -18.51 20.03
CA VAL A 348 -7.40 -17.71 19.22
C VAL A 348 -8.05 -16.41 18.74
N SER A 349 -9.21 -16.05 19.31
CA SER A 349 -9.98 -14.87 18.91
C SER A 349 -9.22 -13.56 19.18
N GLY A 350 -9.44 -12.57 18.31
CA GLY A 350 -8.73 -11.28 18.35
C GLY A 350 -7.51 -11.26 17.43
N GLY A 351 -6.66 -10.25 17.66
CA GLY A 351 -5.51 -9.93 16.84
C GLY A 351 -5.89 -9.30 15.49
N HIS A 352 -4.96 -9.33 14.55
CA HIS A 352 -5.15 -8.84 13.19
C HIS A 352 -4.88 -9.93 12.16
N HIS A 353 -5.72 -10.03 11.12
CA HIS A 353 -5.34 -10.67 9.86
C HIS A 353 -4.02 -10.07 9.40
N GLU A 354 -3.08 -10.94 9.04
CA GLU A 354 -1.69 -10.52 8.82
C GLU A 354 -1.52 -9.59 7.63
N ALA A 355 -2.18 -9.92 6.54
CA ALA A 355 -1.89 -9.39 5.23
C ALA A 355 -3.17 -9.44 4.39
N GLY A 356 -3.05 -9.86 3.13
CA GLY A 356 -4.21 -10.13 2.31
C GLY A 356 -4.98 -11.39 2.73
N ASP A 357 -4.39 -12.31 3.51
CA ASP A 357 -5.05 -13.51 4.01
C ASP A 357 -5.53 -13.38 5.47
N TYR A 358 -6.47 -14.24 5.88
CA TYR A 358 -7.06 -14.19 7.21
C TYR A 358 -6.26 -14.91 8.31
N SER A 359 -5.01 -15.32 8.03
CA SER A 359 -4.14 -15.97 9.01
C SER A 359 -3.50 -14.95 9.97
N LYS A 360 -2.93 -15.45 11.07
CA LYS A 360 -2.23 -14.64 12.07
C LYS A 360 -0.87 -15.25 12.39
N TYR A 361 0.21 -14.50 12.24
CA TYR A 361 1.57 -15.02 12.34
C TYR A 361 2.29 -14.45 13.56
N THR A 362 2.63 -15.31 14.51
CA THR A 362 3.09 -14.92 15.84
C THR A 362 4.31 -14.00 15.85
N LEU A 363 5.27 -14.18 14.92
CA LEU A 363 6.46 -13.33 14.84
C LEU A 363 6.10 -11.90 14.42
N ASN A 364 5.24 -11.75 13.41
CA ASN A 364 4.80 -10.44 12.94
C ASN A 364 3.84 -9.78 13.93
N SER A 365 2.94 -10.54 14.57
CA SER A 365 2.13 -10.08 15.71
C SER A 365 3.01 -9.46 16.81
N ALA A 366 4.10 -10.13 17.17
CA ALA A 366 5.05 -9.60 18.14
C ALA A 366 5.74 -8.32 17.66
N ALA A 367 6.23 -8.28 16.42
CA ALA A 367 6.86 -7.10 15.84
C ALA A 367 5.89 -5.92 15.71
N PHE A 368 4.63 -6.18 15.36
CA PHE A 368 3.55 -5.18 15.33
C PHE A 368 3.39 -4.49 16.69
N ILE A 369 3.30 -5.28 17.77
CA ILE A 369 3.26 -4.76 19.15
C ILE A 369 4.50 -3.91 19.44
N HIS A 370 5.69 -4.39 19.05
CA HIS A 370 6.93 -3.64 19.27
C HIS A 370 6.88 -2.24 18.70
N PHE A 371 6.52 -2.09 17.41
CA PHE A 371 6.55 -0.79 16.75
C PHE A 371 5.54 0.20 17.33
N LEU A 372 4.33 -0.28 17.69
CA LEU A 372 3.31 0.56 18.32
C LEU A 372 3.72 1.01 19.74
N VAL A 373 4.15 0.08 20.59
CA VAL A 373 4.56 0.38 21.98
C VAL A 373 5.83 1.23 22.02
N PHE A 374 6.82 0.88 21.18
CA PHE A 374 8.06 1.64 21.07
C PHE A 374 7.78 3.09 20.69
N ALA A 375 6.98 3.33 19.65
CA ALA A 375 6.68 4.69 19.23
C ALA A 375 5.85 5.46 20.27
N ALA A 376 4.87 4.82 20.92
CA ALA A 376 4.09 5.47 21.97
C ALA A 376 4.97 5.96 23.13
N ASP A 377 6.01 5.21 23.49
CA ASP A 377 6.94 5.59 24.57
C ASP A 377 8.06 6.54 24.12
N VAL A 378 8.50 6.47 22.85
CA VAL A 378 9.72 7.14 22.37
C VAL A 378 9.45 8.38 21.50
N PHE A 379 8.36 8.38 20.72
CA PHE A 379 8.04 9.43 19.75
C PHE A 379 7.18 10.52 20.43
N PRO A 380 7.64 11.76 20.53
CA PRO A 380 6.94 12.81 21.27
C PRO A 380 5.49 13.02 20.81
N GLY A 381 4.54 12.93 21.75
CA GLY A 381 3.11 13.14 21.52
C GLY A 381 2.38 12.01 20.78
N VAL A 382 3.08 10.97 20.31
CA VAL A 382 2.47 9.84 19.60
C VAL A 382 1.63 8.97 20.54
N GLY A 383 2.13 8.70 21.74
CA GLY A 383 1.38 7.97 22.78
C GLY A 383 0.16 8.73 23.31
N ASP A 384 0.05 10.03 23.06
CA ASP A 384 -1.09 10.86 23.50
C ASP A 384 -2.24 10.89 22.48
N LEU A 385 -2.06 10.31 21.29
CA LEU A 385 -3.08 10.29 20.25
C LEU A 385 -4.23 9.35 20.65
N ASP A 386 -5.42 9.95 20.74
CA ASP A 386 -6.71 9.36 21.09
C ASP A 386 -7.78 9.91 20.12
N ASN A 387 -7.38 10.03 18.85
CA ASN A 387 -8.16 10.68 17.79
C ASN A 387 -7.84 10.19 16.37
N LEU A 388 -7.34 8.96 16.24
CA LEU A 388 -7.04 8.29 14.98
C LEU A 388 -8.29 7.77 14.25
N GLY A 389 -9.44 7.85 14.89
CA GLY A 389 -10.73 7.56 14.29
C GLY A 389 -11.18 6.11 14.34
N LEU A 390 -10.58 5.37 15.27
CA LEU A 390 -10.99 4.04 15.64
C LEU A 390 -12.25 4.08 16.53
N PRO A 391 -12.95 2.94 16.70
CA PRO A 391 -14.09 2.87 17.61
C PRO A 391 -13.80 3.33 19.04
N GLU A 392 -12.57 3.14 19.48
CA GLU A 392 -12.11 3.46 20.83
C GLU A 392 -11.54 4.87 20.99
N SER A 393 -11.49 5.69 19.93
CA SER A 393 -10.94 7.05 20.00
C SER A 393 -11.82 8.02 20.83
N ASP A 394 -11.17 8.93 21.55
CA ASP A 394 -11.68 9.89 22.55
C ASP A 394 -12.11 9.22 23.89
N ASP A 395 -11.54 8.06 24.25
CA ASP A 395 -11.83 7.33 25.49
C ASP A 395 -10.81 7.56 26.63
N GLY A 396 -9.82 8.42 26.39
CA GLY A 396 -8.74 8.77 27.29
C GLY A 396 -7.52 7.84 27.24
N LYS A 397 -7.45 6.92 26.28
CA LYS A 397 -6.30 6.00 26.08
C LYS A 397 -5.67 6.20 24.72
N SER A 398 -4.43 5.75 24.58
CA SER A 398 -3.72 5.83 23.32
C SER A 398 -4.34 4.86 22.32
N ASP A 399 -4.80 5.36 21.17
CA ASP A 399 -5.30 4.51 20.09
C ASP A 399 -4.26 3.46 19.65
N LEU A 400 -2.99 3.85 19.60
CA LEU A 400 -1.89 2.95 19.24
C LEU A 400 -1.69 1.84 20.29
N LEU A 401 -1.78 2.18 21.59
CA LEU A 401 -1.65 1.16 22.64
C LEU A 401 -2.89 0.28 22.75
N GLN A 402 -4.06 0.76 22.33
CA GLN A 402 -5.26 -0.08 22.21
C GLN A 402 -5.09 -1.13 21.11
N GLU A 403 -4.53 -0.76 19.95
CA GLU A 403 -4.18 -1.74 18.92
C GLU A 403 -3.08 -2.71 19.36
N ALA A 404 -2.03 -2.21 20.02
CA ALA A 404 -0.99 -3.07 20.58
C ALA A 404 -1.56 -4.04 21.63
N LYS A 405 -2.50 -3.58 22.46
CA LYS A 405 -3.16 -4.42 23.46
C LYS A 405 -3.98 -5.52 22.79
N ARG A 406 -4.74 -5.21 21.74
CA ARG A 406 -5.54 -6.20 20.99
C ARG A 406 -4.67 -7.34 20.47
N GLU A 407 -3.51 -7.01 19.91
CA GLU A 407 -2.56 -8.00 19.41
C GLU A 407 -1.89 -8.77 20.57
N ALA A 408 -1.53 -8.10 21.67
CA ALA A 408 -0.94 -8.73 22.85
C ALA A 408 -1.91 -9.68 23.58
N ASP A 409 -3.21 -9.35 23.61
CA ASP A 409 -4.26 -10.22 24.14
C ASP A 409 -4.33 -11.52 23.32
N PHE A 410 -4.26 -11.41 21.99
CA PHE A 410 -4.17 -12.57 21.09
C PHE A 410 -2.91 -13.40 21.37
N LEU A 411 -1.73 -12.78 21.43
CA LEU A 411 -0.49 -13.49 21.75
C LEU A 411 -0.57 -14.24 23.08
N ALA A 412 -1.12 -13.61 24.12
CA ALA A 412 -1.26 -14.23 25.44
C ALA A 412 -2.18 -15.46 25.45
N LYS A 413 -3.18 -15.52 24.55
CA LYS A 413 -4.11 -16.66 24.39
C LYS A 413 -3.46 -17.86 23.69
N ILE A 414 -2.54 -17.62 22.75
CA ILE A 414 -1.88 -18.68 21.97
C ILE A 414 -0.65 -19.29 22.67
N GLN A 415 -0.43 -18.97 23.94
CA GLN A 415 0.55 -19.67 24.77
C GLN A 415 0.00 -21.03 25.22
N ASP A 416 0.76 -22.09 24.96
CA ASP A 416 0.47 -23.44 25.44
C ASP A 416 0.85 -23.60 26.92
N ALA A 417 0.37 -24.66 27.56
CA ALA A 417 0.51 -24.85 29.01
C ALA A 417 1.96 -25.07 29.50
N ASP A 418 2.90 -25.43 28.62
CA ASP A 418 4.33 -25.52 28.93
C ASP A 418 5.09 -24.19 28.75
N GLY A 419 4.38 -23.12 28.38
CA GLY A 419 4.94 -21.77 28.19
C GLY A 419 5.36 -21.45 26.77
N GLY A 420 5.46 -22.43 25.86
CA GLY A 420 5.76 -22.18 24.46
C GLY A 420 4.56 -21.58 23.71
N PHE A 421 4.81 -20.80 22.65
CA PHE A 421 3.77 -20.15 21.86
C PHE A 421 3.61 -20.85 20.51
N TYR A 422 2.35 -21.01 20.06
CA TYR A 422 2.07 -21.54 18.73
C TYR A 422 2.64 -20.64 17.64
N PHE A 423 3.08 -21.24 16.54
CA PHE A 423 3.81 -20.51 15.50
C PHE A 423 2.91 -19.57 14.67
N LEU A 424 1.71 -20.03 14.33
CA LEU A 424 0.69 -19.23 13.61
C LEU A 424 -0.69 -19.87 13.76
N VAL A 425 -1.73 -19.11 13.42
CA VAL A 425 -3.12 -19.57 13.29
C VAL A 425 -3.50 -19.57 11.82
N TYR A 426 -3.93 -20.71 11.28
CA TYR A 426 -4.08 -20.96 9.84
C TYR A 426 -5.39 -21.65 9.48
N PRO A 427 -5.90 -21.50 8.24
CA PRO A 427 -6.97 -22.33 7.72
C PRO A 427 -6.58 -23.81 7.68
N ARG A 428 -7.49 -24.71 8.07
CA ARG A 428 -7.17 -26.15 8.19
C ARG A 428 -6.82 -26.83 6.86
N ASN A 429 -7.60 -26.54 5.82
CA ASN A 429 -7.69 -27.39 4.63
C ASN A 429 -7.10 -26.77 3.36
N ARG A 430 -6.70 -25.49 3.38
CA ARG A 430 -6.14 -24.78 2.23
C ARG A 430 -5.26 -23.62 2.70
N ARG A 431 -4.51 -23.02 1.76
CA ARG A 431 -3.60 -21.91 2.07
C ARG A 431 -4.27 -20.54 2.00
N TYR A 432 -5.24 -20.39 1.10
CA TYR A 432 -5.86 -19.11 0.78
C TYR A 432 -7.37 -19.27 0.59
N GLU A 433 -8.13 -18.28 1.07
CA GLU A 433 -9.58 -18.30 1.16
C GLU A 433 -10.22 -17.37 0.10
N ASN A 434 -9.80 -17.53 -1.14
CA ASN A 434 -10.09 -16.62 -2.26
C ASN A 434 -11.56 -16.58 -2.72
N ASN A 435 -12.49 -17.18 -1.97
CA ASN A 435 -13.90 -17.30 -2.33
C ASN A 435 -14.87 -16.98 -1.19
N VAL A 436 -14.39 -16.44 -0.06
CA VAL A 436 -15.21 -16.10 1.10
C VAL A 436 -14.79 -14.76 1.73
N LEU A 437 -15.78 -14.04 2.24
CA LEU A 437 -15.57 -12.90 3.13
C LEU A 437 -15.09 -13.37 4.53
N PRO A 438 -14.47 -12.51 5.34
CA PRO A 438 -13.85 -12.92 6.61
C PRO A 438 -14.80 -13.63 7.58
N GLU A 439 -16.06 -13.19 7.69
CA GLU A 439 -17.10 -13.76 8.56
C GLU A 439 -17.52 -15.18 8.15
N HIS A 440 -17.14 -15.61 6.95
CA HIS A 440 -17.40 -16.93 6.40
C HIS A 440 -16.10 -17.73 6.20
N GLY A 441 -15.02 -17.31 6.86
CA GLY A 441 -13.72 -17.99 6.83
C GLY A 441 -13.77 -19.43 7.36
N ASP A 442 -12.78 -20.20 6.93
CA ASP A 442 -12.60 -21.63 7.18
C ASP A 442 -12.32 -21.89 8.67
N PRO A 443 -12.59 -23.13 9.15
CA PRO A 443 -12.11 -23.57 10.46
C PRO A 443 -10.59 -23.46 10.58
N GLN A 444 -10.13 -22.77 11.64
CA GLN A 444 -8.72 -22.53 11.89
C GLN A 444 -8.06 -23.62 12.73
N ILE A 445 -6.73 -23.67 12.66
CA ILE A 445 -5.85 -24.53 13.45
C ILE A 445 -4.66 -23.73 13.99
N VAL A 446 -4.07 -24.20 15.08
CA VAL A 446 -2.76 -23.71 15.56
C VAL A 446 -1.63 -24.56 14.97
N TRP A 447 -0.54 -23.92 14.54
CA TRP A 447 0.66 -24.64 14.12
C TRP A 447 1.60 -24.93 15.31
N PRO A 448 2.45 -25.98 15.23
CA PRO A 448 3.34 -26.36 16.33
C PRO A 448 4.21 -25.22 16.84
N LYS A 449 4.52 -25.26 18.14
CA LYS A 449 5.39 -24.29 18.80
C LYS A 449 6.82 -24.38 18.26
N ASN A 450 7.51 -23.25 18.25
CA ASN A 450 8.97 -23.24 18.11
C ASN A 450 9.59 -22.15 18.99
N THR A 451 10.92 -22.15 19.08
CA THR A 451 11.66 -21.18 19.91
C THR A 451 11.62 -19.76 19.36
N ALA A 452 11.49 -19.56 18.04
CA ALA A 452 11.45 -18.21 17.45
C ALA A 452 10.14 -17.50 17.82
N ALA A 453 8.98 -18.12 17.54
CA ALA A 453 7.67 -17.59 17.92
C ALA A 453 7.52 -17.38 19.43
N THR A 454 8.06 -18.31 20.23
CA THR A 454 8.08 -18.18 21.69
C THR A 454 8.93 -16.99 22.13
N ALA A 455 10.14 -16.82 21.57
CA ALA A 455 11.02 -15.71 21.93
C ALA A 455 10.46 -14.35 21.51
N ALA A 456 9.91 -14.22 20.29
CA ALA A 456 9.22 -13.01 19.86
C ALA A 456 8.05 -12.65 20.78
N SER A 457 7.23 -13.65 21.15
CA SER A 457 6.10 -13.44 22.08
C SER A 457 6.55 -13.01 23.47
N VAL A 458 7.62 -13.64 24.00
CA VAL A 458 8.24 -13.23 25.28
C VAL A 458 8.68 -11.77 25.22
N ALA A 459 9.32 -11.37 24.12
CA ALA A 459 9.82 -10.02 23.94
C ALA A 459 8.67 -9.00 23.92
N ALA A 460 7.67 -9.18 23.05
CA ALA A 460 6.53 -8.28 22.92
C ALA A 460 5.72 -8.15 24.22
N LEU A 461 5.43 -9.27 24.89
CA LEU A 461 4.68 -9.27 26.15
C LEU A 461 5.47 -8.61 27.30
N ALA A 462 6.78 -8.84 27.38
CA ALA A 462 7.65 -8.17 28.36
C ALA A 462 7.76 -6.65 28.08
N GLN A 463 7.77 -6.25 26.81
CA GLN A 463 7.77 -4.84 26.40
C GLN A 463 6.48 -4.14 26.86
N CYS A 464 5.29 -4.68 26.55
CA CYS A 464 4.01 -4.16 27.05
C CYS A 464 4.00 -4.07 28.58
N ALA A 465 4.50 -5.11 29.26
CA ALA A 465 4.50 -5.19 30.71
C ALA A 465 5.39 -4.15 31.41
N SER A 466 6.31 -3.53 30.68
CA SER A 466 7.28 -2.58 31.22
C SER A 466 7.27 -1.20 30.57
N SER A 467 6.52 -1.01 29.47
CA SER A 467 6.16 0.30 28.94
C SER A 467 5.43 1.13 30.01
N PRO A 468 5.92 2.32 30.38
CA PRO A 468 5.29 3.14 31.41
C PRO A 468 3.86 3.54 31.06
N LEU A 469 3.61 3.95 29.81
CA LEU A 469 2.30 4.41 29.38
C LEU A 469 1.32 3.23 29.26
N PHE A 470 1.76 2.09 28.72
CA PHE A 470 0.93 0.89 28.66
C PHE A 470 0.52 0.41 30.05
N LYS A 471 1.45 0.34 31.01
CA LYS A 471 1.15 -0.03 32.39
C LYS A 471 0.16 0.92 33.06
N LYS A 472 0.26 2.21 32.76
CA LYS A 472 -0.67 3.21 33.28
C LYS A 472 -2.09 3.00 32.74
N GLN A 473 -2.23 2.68 31.46
CA GLN A 473 -3.53 2.50 30.80
C GLN A 473 -4.14 1.11 31.01
N PHE A 474 -3.31 0.06 31.13
CA PHE A 474 -3.71 -1.35 31.18
C PHE A 474 -2.93 -2.17 32.22
N PRO A 475 -2.99 -1.82 33.53
CA PRO A 475 -2.14 -2.43 34.57
C PRO A 475 -2.35 -3.93 34.74
N GLU A 476 -3.59 -4.42 34.66
CA GLU A 476 -3.91 -5.85 34.80
C GLU A 476 -3.36 -6.67 33.62
N ALA A 477 -3.55 -6.16 32.40
CA ALA A 477 -3.01 -6.80 31.20
C ALA A 477 -1.47 -6.84 31.26
N ALA A 478 -0.82 -5.73 31.63
CA ALA A 478 0.63 -5.67 31.80
C ALA A 478 1.15 -6.71 32.80
N ALA A 479 0.48 -6.88 33.95
CA ALA A 479 0.85 -7.90 34.94
C ALA A 479 0.71 -9.33 34.40
N ASN A 480 -0.40 -9.63 33.71
CA ASN A 480 -0.62 -10.92 33.07
C ASN A 480 0.44 -11.21 31.99
N TYR A 481 0.75 -10.23 31.15
CA TYR A 481 1.74 -10.36 30.09
C TYR A 481 3.14 -10.65 30.64
N LEU A 482 3.55 -10.04 31.76
CA LEU A 482 4.82 -10.38 32.40
C LEU A 482 4.86 -11.83 32.91
N ALA A 483 3.75 -12.31 33.48
CA ALA A 483 3.66 -13.70 33.93
C ALA A 483 3.80 -14.68 32.76
N LYS A 484 3.11 -14.39 31.64
CA LYS A 484 3.21 -15.16 30.39
C LYS A 484 4.61 -15.13 29.79
N ALA A 485 5.26 -13.95 29.76
CA ALA A 485 6.64 -13.80 29.29
C ALA A 485 7.64 -14.61 30.13
N ARG A 486 7.48 -14.67 31.46
CA ARG A 486 8.31 -15.52 32.34
C ARG A 486 8.16 -17.01 32.05
N LEU A 487 6.94 -17.48 31.76
CA LEU A 487 6.70 -18.87 31.36
C LEU A 487 7.35 -19.18 30.01
N GLY A 488 7.21 -18.28 29.04
CA GLY A 488 7.87 -18.43 27.73
C GLY A 488 9.39 -18.44 27.85
N TRP A 489 9.97 -17.56 28.68
CA TRP A 489 11.41 -17.60 28.96
C TRP A 489 11.85 -18.94 29.55
N THR A 490 11.08 -19.49 30.48
CA THR A 490 11.34 -20.81 31.08
C THR A 490 11.35 -21.90 30.00
N PHE A 491 10.35 -21.92 29.11
CA PHE A 491 10.30 -22.81 27.96
C PHE A 491 11.58 -22.70 27.10
N LEU A 492 11.98 -21.48 26.73
CA LEU A 492 13.16 -21.23 25.90
C LEU A 492 14.44 -21.78 26.55
N THR A 493 14.64 -21.49 27.84
CA THR A 493 15.84 -21.96 28.54
C THR A 493 15.87 -23.47 28.70
N ASN A 494 14.72 -24.11 28.91
CA ASN A 494 14.63 -25.58 28.99
C ASN A 494 14.91 -26.23 27.63
N ALA A 495 14.36 -25.66 26.55
CA ALA A 495 14.61 -26.10 25.19
C ALA A 495 16.11 -26.03 24.84
N ILE A 496 16.76 -24.89 25.10
CA ILE A 496 18.20 -24.70 24.87
C ILE A 496 19.04 -25.62 25.75
N ALA A 497 18.68 -25.80 27.02
CA ALA A 497 19.40 -26.72 27.91
C ALA A 497 19.33 -28.18 27.43
N ARG A 498 18.19 -28.59 26.87
CA ARG A 498 17.96 -29.96 26.40
C ARG A 498 18.59 -30.25 25.03
N HIS A 499 18.53 -29.29 24.10
CA HIS A 499 18.87 -29.52 22.70
C HIS A 499 20.08 -28.71 22.20
N GLY A 500 20.66 -27.85 23.05
CA GLY A 500 21.57 -26.80 22.60
C GLY A 500 20.81 -25.67 21.88
N LYS A 501 21.49 -24.55 21.60
CA LYS A 501 20.87 -23.37 20.96
C LYS A 501 20.35 -23.73 19.56
N ASP A 502 21.25 -24.11 18.65
CA ASP A 502 20.89 -24.45 17.27
C ASP A 502 19.98 -25.70 17.18
N GLY A 503 20.14 -26.67 18.09
CA GLY A 503 19.31 -27.88 18.13
C GLY A 503 17.91 -27.66 18.72
N ALA A 504 17.70 -26.55 19.45
CA ALA A 504 16.39 -26.16 19.93
C ALA A 504 15.53 -25.48 18.84
N TYR A 505 16.15 -24.92 17.80
CA TYR A 505 15.40 -24.34 16.70
C TYR A 505 14.89 -25.43 15.73
N GLN A 506 13.69 -25.94 15.98
CA GLN A 506 13.00 -26.74 14.96
C GLN A 506 12.40 -25.82 13.90
N LYS A 507 12.81 -25.99 12.64
CA LYS A 507 12.42 -25.07 11.57
C LYS A 507 10.92 -25.11 11.34
N LEU A 508 10.34 -23.93 11.51
CA LEU A 508 9.05 -23.54 11.00
C LEU A 508 9.18 -22.04 10.75
N THR A 509 9.06 -21.63 9.50
CA THR A 509 9.22 -20.24 9.09
C THR A 509 8.10 -19.85 8.14
N HIS A 510 7.71 -18.58 8.21
CA HIS A 510 6.78 -17.94 7.31
C HIS A 510 7.04 -16.43 7.38
N TYR A 511 7.48 -15.83 6.26
CA TYR A 511 8.17 -14.54 6.21
C TYR A 511 9.45 -14.51 7.08
N GLY A 512 10.55 -13.96 6.57
CA GLY A 512 11.80 -13.95 7.34
C GLY A 512 12.43 -15.34 7.56
N ASN A 513 13.24 -15.47 8.63
CA ASN A 513 14.19 -16.55 8.94
C ASN A 513 15.59 -16.35 8.35
N ASP A 514 16.10 -15.12 8.50
CA ASP A 514 17.49 -14.81 8.17
C ASP A 514 18.47 -15.29 9.27
N PHE A 515 18.00 -15.51 10.51
CA PHE A 515 18.87 -15.83 11.67
C PHE A 515 18.39 -16.98 12.57
N MET A 516 17.59 -17.93 12.05
CA MET A 516 16.99 -19.04 12.80
C MET A 516 16.05 -18.57 13.92
N HIS A 517 16.60 -18.34 15.11
CA HIS A 517 15.92 -17.79 16.29
C HIS A 517 16.81 -16.85 17.10
N ASP A 518 18.01 -16.53 16.58
CA ASP A 518 19.05 -15.86 17.35
C ASP A 518 18.63 -14.43 17.72
N ASP A 519 17.98 -13.77 16.77
CA ASP A 519 17.52 -12.41 16.86
C ASP A 519 16.28 -12.28 17.74
N GLU A 520 15.31 -13.21 17.68
CA GLU A 520 14.22 -13.24 18.64
C GLU A 520 14.71 -13.57 20.06
N LEU A 521 15.68 -14.47 20.23
CA LEU A 521 16.26 -14.76 21.55
C LEU A 521 16.97 -13.55 22.14
N ALA A 522 17.74 -12.81 21.33
CA ALA A 522 18.37 -11.56 21.73
C ALA A 522 17.31 -10.52 22.12
N TRP A 523 16.23 -10.40 21.35
CA TRP A 523 15.14 -9.51 21.65
C TRP A 523 14.40 -9.88 22.94
N ALA A 524 14.08 -11.15 23.15
CA ALA A 524 13.48 -11.65 24.39
C ALA A 524 14.37 -11.35 25.61
N ALA A 525 15.68 -11.58 25.49
CA ALA A 525 16.63 -11.28 26.57
C ALA A 525 16.69 -9.78 26.88
N CYS A 526 16.64 -8.93 25.84
CA CYS A 526 16.57 -7.48 25.99
C CYS A 526 15.31 -7.07 26.76
N GLU A 527 14.13 -7.44 26.27
CA GLU A 527 12.87 -6.99 26.88
C GLU A 527 12.65 -7.55 28.28
N MET A 528 13.09 -8.79 28.56
CA MET A 528 13.05 -9.35 29.91
C MET A 528 13.99 -8.63 30.88
N PHE A 529 15.18 -8.23 30.41
CA PHE A 529 16.08 -7.39 31.20
C PHE A 529 15.47 -6.02 31.47
N LEU A 530 14.96 -5.35 30.45
CA LEU A 530 14.31 -4.03 30.59
C LEU A 530 13.06 -4.09 31.48
N ALA A 531 12.34 -5.21 31.50
CA ALA A 531 11.14 -5.37 32.30
C ALA A 531 11.40 -5.70 33.78
N THR A 532 12.53 -6.33 34.10
CA THR A 532 12.78 -6.87 35.45
C THR A 532 14.01 -6.31 36.14
N GLY A 533 14.97 -5.76 35.39
CA GLY A 533 16.30 -5.40 35.89
C GLY A 533 17.19 -6.58 36.27
N ASP A 534 16.73 -7.83 36.06
CA ASP A 534 17.48 -9.02 36.41
C ASP A 534 18.67 -9.22 35.46
N THR A 535 19.88 -9.23 36.04
CA THR A 535 21.14 -9.27 35.31
C THR A 535 21.39 -10.60 34.61
N THR A 536 20.67 -11.67 34.95
CA THR A 536 20.77 -12.95 34.23
C THR A 536 20.26 -12.84 32.79
N TYR A 537 19.19 -12.08 32.54
CA TYR A 537 18.73 -11.75 31.19
C TYR A 537 19.76 -10.90 30.45
N HIS A 538 20.35 -9.91 31.13
CA HIS A 538 21.37 -9.04 30.56
C HIS A 538 22.62 -9.82 30.14
N GLN A 539 23.07 -10.79 30.93
CA GLN A 539 24.19 -11.66 30.58
C GLN A 539 23.90 -12.48 29.31
N ARG A 540 22.66 -12.96 29.14
CA ARG A 540 22.25 -13.63 27.89
C ARG A 540 22.21 -12.68 26.72
N LEU A 541 21.67 -11.47 26.91
CA LEU A 541 21.67 -10.43 25.88
C LEU A 541 23.09 -10.14 25.39
N LEU A 542 24.05 -9.93 26.29
CA LEU A 542 25.46 -9.64 25.94
C LEU A 542 26.13 -10.82 25.18
N GLN A 543 25.64 -12.04 25.35
CA GLN A 543 26.11 -13.20 24.60
C GLN A 543 25.47 -13.29 23.20
N TRP A 544 24.23 -12.83 23.05
CA TRP A 544 23.41 -13.07 21.86
C TRP A 544 23.31 -11.87 20.92
N LEU A 545 23.42 -10.64 21.43
CA LEU A 545 23.36 -9.42 20.64
C LEU A 545 24.76 -8.83 20.44
N LYS A 546 25.13 -8.67 19.17
CA LYS A 546 26.34 -7.95 18.73
C LYS A 546 25.93 -6.98 17.62
N PRO A 547 25.50 -5.74 17.93
CA PRO A 547 24.85 -4.87 16.95
C PRO A 547 25.69 -4.58 15.71
N ALA A 548 27.01 -4.44 15.90
CA ALA A 548 27.94 -4.13 14.81
C ALA A 548 28.34 -5.34 13.95
N ASP A 549 28.00 -6.58 14.36
CA ASP A 549 28.40 -7.80 13.65
C ASP A 549 27.69 -7.91 12.29
N GLY A 550 28.44 -8.22 11.24
CA GLY A 550 27.89 -8.44 9.89
C GLY A 550 26.90 -9.61 9.84
N ASN A 551 27.05 -10.60 10.73
CA ASN A 551 26.14 -11.75 10.84
C ASN A 551 24.77 -11.38 11.43
N ALA A 552 24.63 -10.20 12.03
CA ALA A 552 23.34 -9.66 12.49
C ALA A 552 22.63 -8.84 11.40
N ARG A 553 23.12 -8.86 10.15
CA ARG A 553 22.58 -8.05 9.04
C ARG A 553 21.99 -8.93 7.95
N LYS A 554 20.76 -8.62 7.54
CA LYS A 554 20.17 -9.26 6.37
C LYS A 554 20.92 -8.82 5.11
N TRP A 555 21.26 -9.81 4.28
CA TRP A 555 22.06 -9.65 3.05
C TRP A 555 23.41 -8.93 3.26
N GLY A 556 23.91 -8.88 4.50
CA GLY A 556 25.17 -8.23 4.87
C GLY A 556 25.13 -6.70 5.02
N TRP A 557 24.02 -6.04 4.67
CA TRP A 557 23.92 -4.58 4.74
C TRP A 557 22.75 -4.06 5.60
N TRP A 558 21.65 -4.80 5.73
CA TRP A 558 20.47 -4.34 6.47
C TRP A 558 20.55 -4.74 7.96
N GLY A 559 21.00 -3.82 8.82
CA GLY A 559 21.27 -4.11 10.24
C GLY A 559 20.09 -3.97 11.22
N LEU A 560 19.13 -3.08 10.96
CA LEU A 560 17.97 -2.85 11.84
C LEU A 560 16.77 -3.74 11.50
N TYR A 561 17.03 -5.02 11.22
CA TYR A 561 16.08 -5.98 10.68
C TYR A 561 15.59 -6.98 11.76
N GLU A 562 14.32 -7.38 11.67
CA GLU A 562 13.66 -8.38 12.55
C GLU A 562 13.95 -8.18 14.06
N GLY A 563 14.16 -9.26 14.82
CA GLY A 563 14.30 -9.21 16.29
C GLY A 563 15.52 -8.41 16.74
N TYR A 564 16.62 -8.44 15.97
CA TYR A 564 17.82 -7.66 16.29
C TYR A 564 17.53 -6.17 16.23
N GLY A 565 16.83 -5.71 15.19
CA GLY A 565 16.40 -4.32 15.11
C GLY A 565 15.55 -3.92 16.31
N CYS A 566 14.60 -4.77 16.72
CA CYS A 566 13.74 -4.50 17.87
C CYS A 566 14.54 -4.39 19.18
N ALA A 567 15.45 -5.34 19.42
CA ALA A 567 16.35 -5.34 20.58
C ALA A 567 17.26 -4.10 20.64
N ILE A 568 17.87 -3.74 19.50
CA ILE A 568 18.75 -2.56 19.37
C ILE A 568 18.00 -1.28 19.75
N ARG A 569 16.79 -1.10 19.21
CA ARG A 569 15.96 0.08 19.50
C ARG A 569 15.54 0.11 20.97
N SER A 570 15.01 -0.98 21.51
CA SER A 570 14.61 -1.02 22.92
C SER A 570 15.77 -0.75 23.89
N TYR A 571 16.96 -1.32 23.63
CA TYR A 571 18.12 -1.10 24.47
C TYR A 571 18.64 0.34 24.39
N ALA A 572 18.73 0.91 23.18
CA ALA A 572 19.18 2.29 22.97
C ALA A 572 18.28 3.33 23.67
N PHE A 573 16.98 3.04 23.77
CA PHE A 573 15.98 3.95 24.36
C PHE A 573 15.57 3.59 25.80
N ALA A 574 16.22 2.61 26.43
CA ALA A 574 15.87 2.12 27.76
C ALA A 574 15.89 3.21 28.85
N GLU A 575 16.88 4.11 28.80
CA GLU A 575 16.97 5.27 29.70
C GLU A 575 15.89 6.31 29.39
N LYS A 576 15.72 6.66 28.11
CA LYS A 576 14.77 7.70 27.69
C LYS A 576 13.34 7.35 28.05
N THR A 577 12.98 6.07 27.94
CA THR A 577 11.67 5.53 28.32
C THR A 577 11.51 5.33 29.82
N GLY A 578 12.58 5.50 30.62
CA GLY A 578 12.55 5.28 32.06
C GLY A 578 12.40 3.82 32.47
N ARG A 579 12.55 2.86 31.55
CA ARG A 579 12.48 1.42 31.85
C ARG A 579 13.67 0.96 32.69
N LEU A 580 14.86 1.53 32.46
CA LEU A 580 16.05 1.37 33.29
C LEU A 580 16.83 2.69 33.39
N LYS A 581 17.71 2.81 34.39
CA LYS A 581 18.67 3.92 34.50
C LYS A 581 19.94 3.63 33.69
N ARG A 582 20.65 4.69 33.26
CA ARG A 582 21.89 4.57 32.47
C ARG A 582 22.96 3.68 33.13
N ASP A 583 23.12 3.79 34.45
CA ASP A 583 24.11 3.02 35.23
C ASP A 583 23.80 1.52 35.32
N GLN A 584 22.58 1.10 34.95
CA GLN A 584 22.19 -0.30 34.84
C GLN A 584 22.50 -0.88 33.45
N LEU A 585 22.77 -0.03 32.45
CA LEU A 585 23.04 -0.44 31.07
C LEU A 585 24.53 -0.65 30.84
N HIS A 586 24.88 -1.59 29.97
CA HIS A 586 26.25 -1.83 29.57
C HIS A 586 26.71 -0.72 28.60
N PRO A 587 27.73 0.08 28.94
CA PRO A 587 28.02 1.31 28.21
C PRO A 587 28.44 1.08 26.75
N ILE A 588 29.17 -0.01 26.46
CA ILE A 588 29.60 -0.32 25.09
C ILE A 588 28.41 -0.74 24.21
N LEU A 589 27.63 -1.75 24.65
CA LEU A 589 26.43 -2.21 23.94
C LEU A 589 25.46 -1.05 23.65
N LEU A 590 25.29 -0.14 24.61
CA LEU A 590 24.41 1.02 24.45
C LEU A 590 24.88 1.94 23.31
N ILE A 591 26.17 2.29 23.29
CA ILE A 591 26.77 3.10 22.22
C ILE A 591 26.68 2.36 20.87
N GLU A 592 26.89 1.05 20.85
CA GLU A 592 26.76 0.25 19.61
C GLU A 592 25.33 0.26 19.08
N CYS A 593 24.32 0.15 19.95
CA CYS A 593 22.92 0.23 19.55
C CYS A 593 22.56 1.62 19.01
N GLU A 594 22.97 2.68 19.70
CA GLU A 594 22.76 4.07 19.26
C GLU A 594 23.41 4.31 17.87
N LYS A 595 24.62 3.79 17.65
CA LYS A 595 25.33 3.89 16.36
C LYS A 595 24.64 3.16 15.22
N GLU A 596 24.12 1.95 15.45
CA GLU A 596 23.40 1.22 14.40
C GLU A 596 22.11 1.90 13.97
N ILE A 597 21.40 2.54 14.91
CA ILE A 597 20.20 3.34 14.61
C ILE A 597 20.57 4.54 13.73
N ILE A 598 21.63 5.28 14.09
CA ILE A 598 22.11 6.43 13.30
C ILE A 598 22.55 5.96 11.91
N LYS A 599 23.32 4.88 11.81
CA LYS A 599 23.79 4.33 10.54
C LYS A 599 22.63 3.93 9.61
N GLY A 600 21.60 3.27 10.15
CA GLY A 600 20.41 2.91 9.37
C GLY A 600 19.70 4.14 8.79
N ALA A 601 19.58 5.20 9.58
CA ALA A 601 19.01 6.47 9.14
C ALA A 601 19.88 7.19 8.09
N GLU A 602 21.21 7.19 8.26
CA GLU A 602 22.14 7.74 7.26
C GLU A 602 22.04 6.99 5.93
N ASP A 603 21.93 5.66 5.96
CA ASP A 603 21.74 4.85 4.76
C ASP A 603 20.42 5.17 4.04
N ASP A 604 19.31 5.28 4.78
CA ASP A 604 18.01 5.59 4.17
C ASP A 604 17.91 7.05 3.70
N PHE A 605 18.57 7.99 4.37
CA PHE A 605 18.72 9.37 3.89
C PHE A 605 19.51 9.42 2.57
N ARG A 606 20.67 8.75 2.50
CA ARG A 606 21.48 8.68 1.28
C ARG A 606 20.68 8.07 0.13
N ARG A 607 19.95 6.99 0.37
CA ARG A 607 19.08 6.35 -0.64
C ARG A 607 18.00 7.30 -1.15
N ALA A 608 17.37 8.09 -0.28
CA ALA A 608 16.41 9.11 -0.69
C ALA A 608 17.08 10.20 -1.54
N GLN A 609 18.26 10.68 -1.13
CA GLN A 609 19.05 11.67 -1.88
C GLN A 609 19.43 11.18 -3.27
N ASP A 610 19.84 9.91 -3.38
CA ASP A 610 20.25 9.25 -4.63
C ASP A 610 19.07 8.73 -5.47
N SER A 611 17.82 9.01 -5.06
CA SER A 611 16.61 8.69 -5.80
C SER A 611 16.06 9.91 -6.52
N ALA A 612 15.80 9.77 -7.82
CA ALA A 612 15.16 10.81 -8.63
C ALA A 612 13.77 11.22 -8.11
N TYR A 613 13.07 10.31 -7.42
CA TYR A 613 11.75 10.57 -6.82
C TYR A 613 11.77 10.65 -5.29
N GLY A 614 12.95 10.68 -4.67
CA GLY A 614 13.11 10.96 -3.24
C GLY A 614 12.75 9.80 -2.30
N THR A 615 12.45 8.61 -2.82
CA THR A 615 12.19 7.41 -2.01
C THR A 615 13.50 6.75 -1.58
N SER A 616 13.55 6.20 -0.36
CA SER A 616 14.73 5.52 0.20
C SER A 616 14.97 4.13 -0.41
N PHE A 617 14.96 4.01 -1.74
CA PHE A 617 15.11 2.72 -2.43
C PHE A 617 16.58 2.27 -2.42
N PRO A 618 16.91 1.08 -1.87
CA PRO A 618 18.30 0.68 -1.67
C PRO A 618 19.12 0.59 -2.95
N GLU A 619 20.30 1.20 -2.95
CA GLU A 619 21.27 1.05 -4.03
C GLU A 619 21.63 -0.42 -4.25
N GLU A 620 21.75 -1.19 -3.17
CA GLU A 620 22.07 -2.61 -3.18
C GLU A 620 21.07 -3.42 -4.00
N THR A 621 19.78 -3.04 -3.99
CA THR A 621 18.72 -3.70 -4.74
C THR A 621 18.54 -3.11 -6.15
N LYS A 622 18.83 -1.81 -6.34
CA LYS A 622 18.93 -1.18 -7.68
C LYS A 622 19.95 -1.90 -8.56
N ARG A 623 21.15 -2.22 -8.03
CA ARG A 623 22.24 -2.89 -8.77
C ARG A 623 21.83 -4.24 -9.37
N VAL A 624 20.94 -4.98 -8.70
CA VAL A 624 20.46 -6.29 -9.15
C VAL A 624 19.06 -6.23 -9.79
N ARG A 625 18.52 -5.03 -10.00
CA ARG A 625 17.22 -4.78 -10.65
C ARG A 625 16.05 -5.48 -9.95
N SER A 626 16.11 -5.58 -8.61
CA SER A 626 15.06 -6.21 -7.81
C SER A 626 14.45 -5.19 -6.85
N ALA A 627 13.13 -5.12 -6.79
CA ALA A 627 12.43 -4.30 -5.80
C ALA A 627 12.10 -5.08 -4.52
N GLY A 628 11.96 -6.41 -4.60
CA GLY A 628 11.38 -7.21 -3.51
C GLY A 628 10.00 -6.66 -3.09
N TRP A 629 9.73 -6.70 -1.80
CA TRP A 629 8.61 -5.99 -1.16
C TRP A 629 9.12 -4.65 -0.65
N TYR A 630 8.77 -3.57 -1.32
CA TYR A 630 9.26 -2.23 -0.99
C TYR A 630 8.13 -1.26 -0.70
N PHE A 631 8.25 -0.58 0.44
CA PHE A 631 7.27 0.34 1.00
C PHE A 631 8.02 1.58 1.52
N SER A 632 7.82 2.75 0.92
CA SER A 632 8.61 3.95 1.18
C SER A 632 8.40 4.46 2.60
N MET A 633 7.15 4.51 3.08
CA MET A 633 6.87 4.95 4.45
C MET A 633 7.33 3.97 5.53
N ASP A 634 7.41 2.67 5.23
CA ASP A 634 7.98 1.67 6.12
C ASP A 634 9.49 1.89 6.34
N ARG A 635 10.22 2.31 5.28
CA ARG A 635 11.63 2.72 5.37
C ARG A 635 11.83 3.96 6.23
N ALA A 636 10.84 4.86 6.27
CA ALA A 636 10.95 6.12 7.00
C ALA A 636 10.98 5.95 8.53
N PHE A 637 10.57 4.79 9.06
CA PHE A 637 10.57 4.53 10.50
C PHE A 637 11.95 4.65 11.15
N ASP A 638 13.00 4.15 10.50
CA ASP A 638 14.35 4.18 11.09
C ASP A 638 14.96 5.59 11.11
N LEU A 639 14.61 6.43 10.13
CA LEU A 639 14.87 7.87 10.16
C LEU A 639 14.18 8.53 11.37
N ALA A 640 12.89 8.22 11.59
CA ALA A 640 12.12 8.77 12.70
C ALA A 640 12.65 8.34 14.07
N ALA A 641 13.08 7.08 14.20
CA ALA A 641 13.72 6.56 15.41
C ALA A 641 15.06 7.26 15.69
N ALA A 642 15.92 7.43 14.68
CA ALA A 642 17.20 8.14 14.84
C ALA A 642 17.03 9.60 15.25
N CYS A 643 15.94 10.26 14.80
CA CYS A 643 15.60 11.62 15.24
C CYS A 643 15.33 11.73 16.74
N GLN A 644 15.06 10.61 17.43
CA GLN A 644 14.76 10.59 18.85
C GLN A 644 16.00 10.40 19.75
N LEU A 645 17.15 10.04 19.18
CA LEU A 645 18.41 9.92 19.91
C LEU A 645 18.98 11.29 20.27
N ASN A 646 19.88 11.31 21.26
CA ASN A 646 20.68 12.49 21.57
C ASN A 646 21.67 12.72 20.43
N GLN A 647 21.52 13.84 19.71
CA GLN A 647 22.40 14.21 18.59
C GLN A 647 23.36 15.35 18.99
N PRO A 648 24.59 15.39 18.44
CA PRO A 648 25.47 16.53 18.61
C PRO A 648 24.83 17.82 18.09
N VAL A 649 24.97 18.94 18.81
CA VAL A 649 24.41 20.24 18.40
C VAL A 649 25.07 20.74 17.09
N TYR A 650 26.38 20.49 16.94
CA TYR A 650 27.11 20.76 15.71
C TYR A 650 26.93 19.57 14.76
N ASN A 651 26.35 19.79 13.58
CA ASN A 651 25.96 18.76 12.59
C ASN A 651 24.78 17.87 12.98
N ASP A 652 23.76 18.43 13.64
CA ASP A 652 22.51 17.72 13.94
C ASP A 652 21.82 17.20 12.64
N PRO A 653 21.73 15.86 12.43
CA PRO A 653 21.20 15.30 11.20
C PRO A 653 19.67 15.25 11.18
N ARG A 654 18.98 15.64 12.26
CA ARG A 654 17.52 15.53 12.34
C ARG A 654 16.80 16.23 11.20
N ARG A 655 17.29 17.41 10.79
CA ARG A 655 16.70 18.15 9.67
C ARG A 655 16.69 17.32 8.39
N ILE A 656 17.82 16.72 8.03
CA ILE A 656 17.94 15.94 6.78
C ILE A 656 17.18 14.62 6.86
N PHE A 657 17.08 14.02 8.05
CA PHE A 657 16.24 12.84 8.27
C PHE A 657 14.75 13.18 8.13
N PHE A 658 14.28 14.30 8.68
CA PHE A 658 12.90 14.76 8.46
C PHE A 658 12.60 15.07 6.99
N GLU A 659 13.55 15.67 6.26
CA GLU A 659 13.42 15.88 4.81
C GLU A 659 13.25 14.54 4.06
N ALA A 660 13.99 13.49 4.44
CA ALA A 660 13.85 12.16 3.85
C ALA A 660 12.54 11.45 4.26
N ILE A 661 12.06 11.61 5.50
CA ILE A 661 10.74 11.10 5.92
C ILE A 661 9.63 11.68 5.02
N LEU A 662 9.64 12.99 4.82
CA LEU A 662 8.67 13.67 3.97
C LEU A 662 8.78 13.27 2.50
N SER A 663 9.99 12.97 2.03
CA SER A 663 10.21 12.54 0.64
C SER A 663 9.64 11.14 0.38
N ASN A 664 9.80 10.20 1.34
CA ASN A 664 9.14 8.89 1.30
C ASN A 664 7.61 9.00 1.37
N LEU A 665 7.08 9.91 2.19
CA LEU A 665 5.65 10.22 2.26
C LEU A 665 5.14 10.77 0.93
N ASN A 666 5.88 11.67 0.30
CA ASN A 666 5.51 12.22 -0.99
C ASN A 666 5.46 11.14 -2.06
N TYR A 667 6.44 10.23 -2.08
CA TYR A 667 6.46 9.10 -3.02
C TYR A 667 5.21 8.22 -2.86
N GLU A 668 4.88 7.85 -1.62
CA GLU A 668 3.66 7.09 -1.30
C GLU A 668 2.39 7.85 -1.64
N GLY A 669 2.39 9.16 -1.42
CA GLY A 669 1.26 10.06 -1.67
C GLY A 669 1.00 10.36 -3.14
N GLY A 670 1.78 9.84 -4.09
CA GLY A 670 1.59 10.05 -5.53
C GLY A 670 2.71 10.80 -6.25
N CYS A 671 3.77 11.20 -5.54
CA CYS A 671 4.96 11.83 -6.13
C CYS A 671 5.90 10.77 -6.73
N ASN A 672 5.37 10.00 -7.67
CA ASN A 672 6.02 8.88 -8.35
C ASN A 672 5.61 8.88 -9.83
N PRO A 673 6.38 8.23 -10.74
CA PRO A 673 6.18 8.39 -12.19
C PRO A 673 4.84 7.87 -12.72
N VAL A 674 4.13 7.05 -11.95
CA VAL A 674 2.81 6.53 -12.32
C VAL A 674 1.64 7.33 -11.72
N ASN A 675 1.91 8.36 -10.91
CA ASN A 675 0.89 9.18 -10.23
C ASN A 675 -0.13 8.37 -9.39
N VAL A 676 0.34 7.37 -8.65
CA VAL A 676 -0.52 6.53 -7.80
C VAL A 676 -0.25 6.80 -6.34
N CYS A 677 -1.30 7.05 -5.53
CA CYS A 677 -1.15 7.05 -4.08
C CYS A 677 -1.23 5.63 -3.54
N TYR A 678 -0.17 5.10 -2.95
CA TYR A 678 -0.07 3.68 -2.55
C TYR A 678 -0.71 3.35 -1.19
N LEU A 679 -1.63 4.20 -0.71
CA LEU A 679 -2.50 3.94 0.42
C LEU A 679 -3.94 4.01 -0.06
N THR A 680 -4.62 2.86 -0.09
CA THR A 680 -5.98 2.76 -0.62
C THR A 680 -6.93 3.73 0.09
N GLY A 681 -7.88 4.30 -0.65
CA GLY A 681 -8.80 5.31 -0.12
C GLY A 681 -8.25 6.75 -0.08
N LEU A 682 -7.02 6.97 -0.54
CA LEU A 682 -6.42 8.29 -0.78
C LEU A 682 -6.01 8.48 -2.24
N GLY A 683 -5.72 9.73 -2.61
CA GLY A 683 -5.32 10.11 -3.96
C GLY A 683 -6.46 10.13 -4.98
N TRP A 684 -6.13 10.62 -6.17
CA TRP A 684 -7.04 10.75 -7.31
C TRP A 684 -7.09 9.47 -8.14
N GLN A 685 -5.95 8.79 -8.31
CA GLN A 685 -5.87 7.48 -8.92
C GLN A 685 -5.84 6.43 -7.82
N ARG A 686 -6.90 5.62 -7.75
CA ARG A 686 -7.07 4.57 -6.73
C ARG A 686 -6.98 3.20 -7.37
N GLN A 687 -6.40 2.27 -6.62
CA GLN A 687 -6.23 0.89 -7.04
C GLN A 687 -7.55 0.14 -6.98
N ARG A 688 -7.67 -0.89 -7.81
CA ARG A 688 -8.81 -1.82 -7.81
C ARG A 688 -8.35 -3.21 -7.44
N GLU A 689 -7.25 -3.63 -8.05
CA GLU A 689 -6.70 -4.96 -7.87
C GLU A 689 -5.56 -4.95 -6.86
N ILE A 690 -5.85 -5.51 -5.69
CA ILE A 690 -4.86 -5.68 -4.62
C ILE A 690 -4.84 -7.14 -4.15
N VAL A 691 -3.72 -7.51 -3.54
CA VAL A 691 -3.56 -8.83 -2.90
C VAL A 691 -4.24 -8.79 -1.55
N HIS A 692 -5.55 -9.04 -1.54
CA HIS A 692 -6.36 -9.02 -0.33
C HIS A 692 -7.66 -9.81 -0.46
N GLN A 693 -7.83 -10.90 0.29
CA GLN A 693 -8.99 -11.80 0.19
C GLN A 693 -10.31 -11.09 0.49
N TYR A 694 -10.35 -10.15 1.44
CA TYR A 694 -11.56 -9.34 1.63
C TYR A 694 -11.89 -8.54 0.35
N ALA A 695 -10.96 -7.72 -0.17
CA ALA A 695 -11.19 -6.95 -1.40
C ALA A 695 -11.56 -7.84 -2.60
N GLN A 696 -10.89 -8.98 -2.77
CA GLN A 696 -11.15 -9.93 -3.85
C GLN A 696 -12.57 -10.52 -3.79
N ASN A 697 -13.16 -10.64 -2.60
CA ASN A 697 -14.47 -11.24 -2.36
C ASN A 697 -15.59 -10.21 -2.09
N ASP A 698 -15.25 -8.92 -2.01
CA ASP A 698 -16.21 -7.84 -1.75
C ASP A 698 -17.05 -7.53 -3.01
N ARG A 699 -18.21 -6.89 -2.80
CA ARG A 699 -19.09 -6.42 -3.88
C ARG A 699 -18.59 -5.12 -4.53
N ARG A 700 -17.69 -4.40 -3.85
CA ARG A 700 -17.10 -3.13 -4.26
C ARG A 700 -15.92 -3.36 -5.20
N VAL A 701 -15.69 -2.40 -6.08
CA VAL A 701 -14.57 -2.40 -7.01
C VAL A 701 -13.35 -1.73 -6.37
N LEU A 702 -13.58 -0.71 -5.54
CA LEU A 702 -12.52 -0.12 -4.73
C LEU A 702 -12.27 -0.97 -3.47
N PRO A 703 -11.01 -1.28 -3.13
CA PRO A 703 -10.67 -2.05 -1.95
C PRO A 703 -10.95 -1.29 -0.65
N PRO A 704 -10.96 -1.98 0.52
CA PRO A 704 -11.01 -1.33 1.82
C PRO A 704 -9.98 -0.21 1.94
N SER A 705 -10.40 0.94 2.48
CA SER A 705 -9.53 2.11 2.61
C SER A 705 -8.54 1.97 3.75
N GLY A 706 -7.29 2.34 3.55
CA GLY A 706 -6.23 2.27 4.56
C GLY A 706 -5.27 1.11 4.40
N LEU A 707 -5.48 0.24 3.42
CA LEU A 707 -4.56 -0.83 3.06
C LEU A 707 -3.37 -0.25 2.28
N MET A 708 -2.17 -0.45 2.81
CA MET A 708 -0.90 -0.02 2.21
C MET A 708 -0.50 -0.95 1.08
N LEU A 709 0.12 -0.43 0.02
CA LEU A 709 0.58 -1.24 -1.13
C LEU A 709 2.07 -1.07 -1.37
N GLY A 710 2.72 -2.15 -1.79
CA GLY A 710 4.11 -2.10 -2.22
C GLY A 710 4.26 -1.16 -3.41
N ASN A 711 5.20 -0.22 -3.32
CA ASN A 711 5.28 0.89 -4.24
C ASN A 711 6.04 0.56 -5.54
N LEU A 712 6.85 -0.51 -5.52
CA LEU A 712 7.72 -0.91 -6.63
C LEU A 712 7.45 -2.35 -7.04
N GLN A 713 7.43 -2.61 -8.34
CA GLN A 713 7.27 -3.94 -8.91
C GLN A 713 8.49 -4.29 -9.76
N GLY A 714 9.06 -5.48 -9.58
CA GLY A 714 10.09 -5.99 -10.48
C GLY A 714 9.53 -6.37 -11.86
N GLY A 715 8.24 -6.71 -11.92
CA GLY A 715 7.48 -7.13 -13.08
C GLY A 715 6.16 -7.76 -12.63
N PHE A 716 5.44 -8.38 -13.55
CA PHE A 716 4.16 -9.03 -13.25
C PHE A 716 4.34 -10.39 -12.55
N ALA A 717 3.42 -10.71 -11.64
CA ALA A 717 3.30 -12.05 -11.08
C ALA A 717 2.72 -13.01 -12.13
N TRP A 718 3.01 -14.31 -11.95
CA TRP A 718 2.34 -15.35 -12.73
C TRP A 718 0.91 -15.54 -12.21
N LEU A 719 -0.08 -15.48 -13.11
CA LEU A 719 -1.51 -15.63 -12.81
C LEU A 719 -2.11 -16.68 -13.74
N ASP A 720 -2.89 -17.62 -13.21
CA ASP A 720 -3.44 -18.78 -13.95
C ASP A 720 -4.16 -18.38 -15.26
N HIS A 721 -4.95 -17.29 -15.23
CA HIS A 721 -5.74 -16.82 -16.39
C HIS A 721 -4.91 -16.15 -17.50
N TYR A 722 -3.62 -15.90 -17.26
CA TYR A 722 -2.73 -15.15 -18.14
C TYR A 722 -1.41 -15.87 -18.42
N GLY A 723 -0.98 -16.80 -17.58
CA GLY A 723 0.30 -17.50 -17.72
C GLY A 723 1.47 -16.52 -17.78
N ASN A 724 2.25 -16.59 -18.86
CA ASN A 724 3.43 -15.72 -19.09
C ASN A 724 3.10 -14.45 -19.92
N GLU A 725 1.83 -14.24 -20.28
CA GLU A 725 1.43 -13.19 -21.21
C GLU A 725 1.72 -11.78 -20.71
N LEU A 726 1.53 -11.52 -19.41
CA LEU A 726 1.61 -10.16 -18.85
C LEU A 726 3.01 -9.53 -19.05
N GLY A 727 4.06 -10.28 -18.74
CA GLY A 727 5.43 -9.86 -18.98
C GLY A 727 5.75 -9.73 -20.47
N ALA A 728 5.28 -10.67 -21.30
CA ALA A 728 5.50 -10.68 -22.74
C ALA A 728 4.84 -9.50 -23.47
N LEU A 729 3.80 -8.91 -22.88
CA LEU A 729 3.11 -7.72 -23.39
C LEU A 729 3.83 -6.41 -23.05
N THR A 730 4.90 -6.44 -22.27
CA THR A 730 5.60 -5.22 -21.86
C THR A 730 6.66 -4.81 -22.88
N PHE A 731 6.65 -3.54 -23.30
CA PHE A 731 7.68 -2.98 -24.16
C PHE A 731 8.11 -1.57 -23.72
N PRO A 732 9.42 -1.29 -23.62
CA PRO A 732 10.53 -2.25 -23.65
C PRO A 732 10.40 -3.33 -22.56
N SER A 733 11.03 -4.49 -22.73
CA SER A 733 10.91 -5.58 -21.75
C SER A 733 11.46 -5.20 -20.37
N ASP A 734 10.79 -5.62 -19.29
CA ASP A 734 11.28 -5.47 -17.90
C ASP A 734 12.68 -6.11 -17.71
N GLY A 735 12.98 -7.16 -18.49
CA GLY A 735 14.22 -7.94 -18.42
C GLY A 735 15.29 -7.56 -19.44
N ALA A 736 15.12 -6.49 -20.22
CA ALA A 736 16.14 -6.07 -21.19
C ALA A 736 17.47 -5.71 -20.48
N GLN A 737 18.60 -5.98 -21.14
CA GLN A 737 19.92 -5.74 -20.53
C GLN A 737 20.34 -4.28 -20.59
N ASP A 738 20.15 -3.63 -21.74
CA ASP A 738 20.70 -2.28 -21.98
C ASP A 738 19.70 -1.17 -21.62
N VAL A 739 18.43 -1.33 -22.00
CA VAL A 739 17.38 -0.31 -21.77
C VAL A 739 16.07 -1.00 -21.34
N PRO A 740 15.99 -1.53 -20.11
CA PRO A 740 14.77 -2.13 -19.61
C PRO A 740 13.71 -1.08 -19.32
N TYR A 741 12.46 -1.54 -19.18
CA TYR A 741 11.40 -0.71 -18.62
C TYR A 741 11.83 -0.18 -17.23
N PRO A 742 11.81 1.13 -16.97
CA PRO A 742 12.32 1.68 -15.71
C PRO A 742 11.50 1.22 -14.48
N ILE A 743 12.18 0.82 -13.40
CA ILE A 743 11.54 0.11 -12.27
C ILE A 743 10.47 0.91 -11.49
N TYR A 744 10.61 2.24 -11.38
CA TYR A 744 9.63 3.11 -10.74
C TYR A 744 8.36 3.22 -11.58
N ASP A 745 8.45 3.03 -12.90
CA ASP A 745 7.33 3.03 -13.85
C ASP A 745 6.64 1.65 -13.98
N ARG A 746 7.15 0.62 -13.31
CA ARG A 746 6.66 -0.77 -13.47
C ARG A 746 5.36 -1.06 -12.73
N TRP A 747 4.89 -0.17 -11.87
CA TRP A 747 3.66 -0.42 -11.13
C TRP A 747 2.44 -0.49 -12.07
N SER A 748 1.53 -1.44 -11.82
CA SER A 748 0.29 -1.66 -12.56
C SER A 748 -0.77 -2.24 -11.62
N ASP A 749 -2.05 -1.95 -11.91
CA ASP A 749 -3.24 -2.44 -11.20
C ASP A 749 -3.52 -3.90 -11.55
N SER A 750 -2.60 -4.78 -11.17
CA SER A 750 -2.65 -6.21 -11.42
C SER A 750 -2.37 -6.97 -10.12
N PHE A 751 -2.94 -8.17 -9.99
CA PHE A 751 -2.69 -8.97 -8.80
C PHE A 751 -1.20 -9.33 -8.73
N ASN A 752 -0.51 -8.74 -7.75
CA ASN A 752 0.93 -8.88 -7.64
C ASN A 752 1.36 -8.98 -6.18
N VAL A 753 1.85 -10.15 -5.79
CA VAL A 753 2.23 -10.45 -4.39
C VAL A 753 3.32 -9.52 -3.85
N THR A 754 4.14 -8.88 -4.68
CA THR A 754 5.13 -7.90 -4.20
C THR A 754 4.50 -6.58 -3.72
N THR A 755 3.20 -6.40 -3.97
CA THR A 755 2.42 -5.25 -3.49
C THR A 755 1.66 -5.55 -2.19
N GLU A 756 1.68 -6.80 -1.72
CA GLU A 756 1.03 -7.22 -0.47
C GLU A 756 1.84 -6.75 0.75
N PHE A 757 1.18 -6.05 1.67
CA PHE A 757 1.75 -5.68 2.96
C PHE A 757 1.56 -6.81 3.98
N VAL A 758 2.38 -6.82 5.02
CA VAL A 758 2.08 -7.49 6.30
C VAL A 758 1.84 -6.41 7.37
N ILE A 759 1.08 -6.66 8.45
CA ILE A 759 0.66 -5.64 9.44
C ILE A 759 1.81 -4.81 10.04
N VAL A 760 3.03 -5.34 10.01
CA VAL A 760 4.24 -4.63 10.42
C VAL A 760 4.52 -3.39 9.55
N ASN A 761 4.31 -3.46 8.24
CA ASN A 761 4.57 -2.34 7.31
C ASN A 761 3.65 -1.13 7.58
N PRO A 762 2.30 -1.25 7.67
CA PRO A 762 1.44 -0.14 8.03
C PRO A 762 1.64 0.30 9.48
N ALA A 763 2.05 -0.56 10.43
CA ALA A 763 2.38 -0.11 11.80
C ALA A 763 3.58 0.84 11.82
N ARG A 764 4.68 0.48 11.15
CA ARG A 764 5.87 1.34 11.02
C ARG A 764 5.56 2.65 10.31
N SER A 765 4.72 2.59 9.28
CA SER A 765 4.27 3.77 8.53
C SER A 765 3.37 4.68 9.39
N LEU A 766 2.36 4.10 10.06
CA LEU A 766 1.45 4.80 10.96
C LEU A 766 2.19 5.57 12.03
N VAL A 767 3.10 4.93 12.77
CA VAL A 767 3.79 5.60 13.88
C VAL A 767 4.74 6.71 13.42
N THR A 768 5.32 6.55 12.22
CA THR A 768 6.14 7.59 11.58
C THR A 768 5.30 8.81 11.21
N ILE A 769 4.12 8.60 10.62
CA ILE A 769 3.19 9.69 10.30
C ILE A 769 2.57 10.29 11.56
N ALA A 770 2.28 9.49 12.58
CA ALA A 770 1.78 9.95 13.87
C ALA A 770 2.75 10.93 14.53
N LEU A 771 4.07 10.75 14.37
CA LEU A 771 5.08 11.72 14.81
C LEU A 771 4.94 13.07 14.08
N LEU A 772 4.59 13.07 12.80
CA LEU A 772 4.30 14.31 12.07
C LEU A 772 2.97 14.92 12.55
N ALA A 773 1.93 14.10 12.73
CA ALA A 773 0.62 14.53 13.20
C ALA A 773 0.67 15.15 14.61
N ALA A 774 1.49 14.59 15.51
CA ALA A 774 1.75 15.08 16.87
C ALA A 774 2.48 16.44 16.91
N GLN A 775 3.00 16.92 15.78
CA GLN A 775 3.59 18.25 15.63
C GLN A 775 2.59 19.29 15.11
N THR A 776 1.36 18.89 14.81
CA THR A 776 0.29 19.78 14.35
C THR A 776 -0.68 20.14 15.48
N PRO A 777 -1.46 21.22 15.36
CA PRO A 777 -2.53 21.53 16.31
C PRO A 777 -3.60 20.43 16.44
N LEU A 778 -3.74 19.56 15.43
CA LEU A 778 -4.78 18.53 15.37
C LEU A 778 -4.57 17.36 16.32
N LYS A 779 -3.39 17.22 16.94
CA LYS A 779 -3.15 16.19 17.97
C LYS A 779 -4.13 16.27 19.15
N ASN A 780 -4.66 17.47 19.43
CA ASN A 780 -5.63 17.73 20.49
C ASN A 780 -7.08 17.80 19.96
N GLN A 781 -7.30 17.55 18.67
CA GLN A 781 -8.64 17.55 18.09
C GLN A 781 -9.43 16.40 18.69
N ARG A 782 -10.50 16.70 19.41
CA ARG A 782 -11.45 15.70 19.91
C ARG A 782 -11.99 14.88 18.75
N TRP A 783 -12.09 13.57 18.94
CA TRP A 783 -12.69 12.70 17.95
C TRP A 783 -14.14 12.36 18.28
N ARG A 784 -15.00 12.46 17.27
CA ARG A 784 -16.36 11.91 17.31
C ARG A 784 -16.70 11.37 15.93
N SER A 785 -17.07 10.10 15.86
CA SER A 785 -17.68 9.58 14.65
C SER A 785 -19.04 10.26 14.42
N ALA A 786 -19.42 10.40 13.15
CA ALA A 786 -20.66 11.05 12.77
C ALA A 786 -21.45 10.18 11.79
N PRO A 787 -22.78 10.07 11.95
CA PRO A 787 -23.61 9.36 11.00
C PRO A 787 -23.76 10.16 9.71
N ALA A 788 -23.93 9.46 8.59
CA ALA A 788 -24.32 10.05 7.33
C ALA A 788 -25.39 9.18 6.64
N GLN A 789 -26.14 9.79 5.72
CA GLN A 789 -27.23 9.14 4.99
C GLN A 789 -27.19 9.54 3.51
N ILE A 790 -27.65 8.64 2.63
CA ILE A 790 -27.80 8.94 1.20
C ILE A 790 -29.27 9.13 0.88
N GLU A 791 -29.59 10.27 0.26
CA GLU A 791 -30.89 10.51 -0.36
C GLU A 791 -30.80 10.13 -1.85
N VAL A 792 -31.66 9.21 -2.30
CA VAL A 792 -31.74 8.79 -3.70
C VAL A 792 -33.08 9.25 -4.28
N GLN A 793 -33.04 9.99 -5.39
CA GLN A 793 -34.22 10.53 -6.06
C GLN A 793 -34.19 10.19 -7.56
N PRO A 794 -35.30 9.77 -8.18
CA PRO A 794 -35.40 9.69 -9.63
C PRO A 794 -35.18 11.08 -10.25
N THR A 795 -34.41 11.15 -11.33
CA THR A 795 -34.34 12.37 -12.16
C THR A 795 -35.47 12.36 -13.19
N GLU A 796 -36.08 13.51 -13.49
CA GLU A 796 -37.03 13.62 -14.60
C GLU A 796 -36.31 13.25 -15.92
N SER A 797 -36.57 12.08 -16.50
CA SER A 797 -36.01 11.70 -17.80
C SER A 797 -37.11 11.49 -18.84
N ASN A 798 -36.93 12.13 -19.98
CA ASN A 798 -37.71 11.89 -21.19
C ASN A 798 -37.30 10.53 -21.78
N ALA A 799 -38.25 9.61 -21.92
CA ALA A 799 -38.23 8.41 -22.77
C ALA A 799 -37.00 7.45 -22.69
N GLY A 800 -36.22 7.47 -21.61
CA GLY A 800 -35.05 6.59 -21.40
C GLY A 800 -35.13 5.70 -20.15
N ALA A 801 -34.08 4.91 -19.89
CA ALA A 801 -33.94 4.19 -18.62
C ALA A 801 -33.97 5.18 -17.43
N PRO A 802 -34.58 4.84 -16.28
CA PRO A 802 -34.68 5.76 -15.16
C PRO A 802 -33.29 6.02 -14.56
N THR A 803 -32.86 7.28 -14.58
CA THR A 803 -31.64 7.76 -13.94
C THR A 803 -31.96 8.26 -12.53
N TYR A 804 -31.01 8.11 -11.62
CA TYR A 804 -31.14 8.49 -10.21
C TYR A 804 -30.04 9.46 -9.81
N LEU A 805 -30.40 10.40 -8.93
CA LEU A 805 -29.50 11.35 -8.30
C LEU A 805 -29.36 11.00 -6.81
N ALA A 806 -28.14 10.68 -6.40
CA ALA A 806 -27.75 10.45 -5.03
C ALA A 806 -27.10 11.71 -4.43
N ARG A 807 -27.48 12.04 -3.18
CA ARG A 807 -26.92 13.14 -2.38
C ARG A 807 -26.57 12.65 -0.98
N LEU A 808 -25.39 13.03 -0.49
CA LEU A 808 -24.93 12.69 0.85
C LEU A 808 -25.41 13.74 1.85
N ARG A 809 -25.89 13.30 3.01
CA ARG A 809 -26.25 14.14 4.15
C ARG A 809 -25.39 13.75 5.35
N ALA A 810 -24.65 14.71 5.89
CA ALA A 810 -23.84 14.55 7.10
C ALA A 810 -24.12 15.73 8.05
N PRO A 811 -25.13 15.62 8.94
CA PRO A 811 -25.52 16.72 9.81
C PRO A 811 -24.36 17.26 10.66
N GLY A 812 -24.17 18.59 10.65
CA GLY A 812 -23.12 19.25 11.42
C GLY A 812 -21.72 19.24 10.79
N LEU A 813 -21.56 18.67 9.59
CA LEU A 813 -20.31 18.65 8.84
C LEU A 813 -20.44 19.37 7.50
N ASP A 814 -19.42 20.16 7.14
CA ASP A 814 -19.38 20.90 5.88
C ASP A 814 -18.85 20.02 4.74
N LEU A 815 -19.76 19.45 3.96
CA LEU A 815 -19.44 18.60 2.81
C LEU A 815 -18.74 19.35 1.67
N ALA A 816 -18.80 20.69 1.62
CA ALA A 816 -18.10 21.44 0.56
C ALA A 816 -16.57 21.37 0.69
N GLN A 817 -16.07 21.01 1.88
CA GLN A 817 -14.65 20.82 2.14
C GLN A 817 -14.18 19.38 1.99
N ALA A 818 -15.11 18.43 1.81
CA ALA A 818 -14.81 17.01 1.72
C ALA A 818 -14.63 16.55 0.26
N GLN A 819 -13.68 15.64 0.05
CA GLN A 819 -13.64 14.85 -1.17
C GLN A 819 -14.61 13.68 -1.00
N ILE A 820 -15.64 13.60 -1.86
CA ILE A 820 -16.68 12.58 -1.78
C ILE A 820 -16.47 11.58 -2.92
N VAL A 821 -16.34 10.31 -2.57
CA VAL A 821 -16.32 9.17 -3.49
C VAL A 821 -17.65 8.45 -3.42
N TRP A 822 -18.18 8.13 -4.60
CA TRP A 822 -19.39 7.36 -4.79
C TRP A 822 -19.08 6.03 -5.43
N GLU A 823 -19.81 5.01 -5.00
CA GLU A 823 -19.80 3.69 -5.61
C GLU A 823 -21.22 3.14 -5.62
N ALA A 824 -21.63 2.50 -6.72
CA ALA A 824 -22.96 1.91 -6.84
C ALA A 824 -22.90 0.65 -7.70
N ARG A 825 -23.95 -0.18 -7.57
CA ARG A 825 -24.09 -1.42 -8.34
C ARG A 825 -23.98 -1.15 -9.85
N ASP A 826 -23.09 -1.90 -10.50
CA ASP A 826 -22.85 -1.86 -11.95
C ASP A 826 -22.43 -0.48 -12.51
N GLN A 827 -21.88 0.40 -11.67
CA GLN A 827 -21.37 1.71 -12.08
C GLN A 827 -19.87 1.83 -11.79
N GLU A 828 -19.17 2.64 -12.60
CA GLU A 828 -17.82 3.06 -12.27
C GLU A 828 -17.84 4.01 -11.05
N PRO A 829 -16.93 3.84 -10.07
CA PRO A 829 -16.73 4.79 -8.99
C PRO A 829 -16.42 6.19 -9.53
N ALA A 830 -16.85 7.22 -8.82
CA ALA A 830 -16.63 8.61 -9.23
C ALA A 830 -16.48 9.55 -8.03
N PHE A 831 -15.73 10.63 -8.24
CA PHE A 831 -15.74 11.78 -7.34
C PHE A 831 -16.92 12.70 -7.64
N GLY A 832 -17.50 13.33 -6.61
CA GLY A 832 -18.47 14.41 -6.82
C GLY A 832 -19.33 14.76 -5.60
N GLY A 833 -19.81 15.99 -5.52
CA GLY A 833 -20.77 16.41 -4.48
C GLY A 833 -22.12 15.69 -4.56
N THR A 834 -22.46 15.19 -5.74
CA THR A 834 -23.63 14.37 -6.03
C THR A 834 -23.26 13.27 -7.01
N PHE A 835 -24.07 12.22 -7.09
CA PHE A 835 -23.82 11.11 -8.01
C PHE A 835 -25.05 10.78 -8.85
N VAL A 836 -24.89 10.83 -10.17
CA VAL A 836 -25.93 10.51 -11.13
C VAL A 836 -25.61 9.16 -11.75
N PHE A 837 -26.53 8.21 -11.65
CA PHE A 837 -26.30 6.85 -12.15
C PHE A 837 -27.57 6.20 -12.71
N THR A 838 -27.38 5.20 -13.56
CA THR A 838 -28.48 4.50 -14.23
C THR A 838 -28.40 3.01 -13.91
N PRO A 839 -29.30 2.47 -13.07
CA PRO A 839 -29.35 1.04 -12.75
C PRO A 839 -29.45 0.17 -14.01
N ALA A 840 -28.67 -0.91 -14.06
CA ALA A 840 -28.70 -1.86 -15.19
C ALA A 840 -30.00 -2.69 -15.26
N GLY A 841 -30.78 -2.75 -14.17
CA GLY A 841 -32.05 -3.47 -14.11
C GLY A 841 -32.95 -3.01 -12.95
N SER A 842 -34.15 -3.59 -12.87
CA SER A 842 -35.17 -3.22 -11.87
C SER A 842 -35.05 -3.96 -10.53
N GLY A 843 -34.03 -4.83 -10.37
CA GLY A 843 -33.77 -5.51 -9.10
C GLY A 843 -33.20 -4.56 -8.04
N PRO A 844 -32.95 -5.07 -6.81
CA PRO A 844 -32.31 -4.28 -5.75
C PRO A 844 -31.04 -3.58 -6.25
N GLN A 845 -30.82 -2.36 -5.80
CA GLN A 845 -29.66 -1.54 -6.11
C GLN A 845 -29.02 -1.09 -4.80
N TRP A 846 -27.72 -0.81 -4.84
CA TRP A 846 -27.00 -0.21 -3.73
C TRP A 846 -26.22 1.00 -4.23
N VAL A 847 -26.11 2.00 -3.36
CA VAL A 847 -25.25 3.17 -3.52
C VAL A 847 -24.58 3.48 -2.19
N GLU A 848 -23.31 3.81 -2.24
CA GLU A 848 -22.49 4.14 -1.08
C GLU A 848 -21.67 5.39 -1.33
N ALA A 849 -21.34 6.07 -0.24
CA ALA A 849 -20.52 7.26 -0.26
C ALA A 849 -19.52 7.26 0.88
N GLU A 850 -18.35 7.81 0.59
CA GLU A 850 -17.31 8.13 1.55
C GLU A 850 -16.90 9.59 1.37
N ALA A 851 -17.08 10.40 2.41
CA ALA A 851 -16.64 11.80 2.42
C ALA A 851 -15.42 11.95 3.32
N LEU A 852 -14.31 12.43 2.75
CA LEU A 852 -13.02 12.62 3.41
C LEU A 852 -12.68 14.11 3.53
N TRP A 853 -12.45 14.59 4.74
CA TRP A 853 -11.96 15.95 5.02
C TRP A 853 -10.42 16.00 4.99
N PRO A 854 -9.82 17.21 4.81
CA PRO A 854 -8.36 17.38 4.78
C PRO A 854 -7.61 16.84 6.00
N ASP A 855 -8.27 16.76 7.15
CA ASP A 855 -7.68 16.24 8.39
C ASP A 855 -7.85 14.71 8.57
N GLY A 856 -8.41 14.00 7.59
CA GLY A 856 -8.65 12.57 7.69
C GLY A 856 -9.95 12.17 8.36
N ARG A 857 -10.77 13.11 8.85
CA ARG A 857 -12.14 12.75 9.28
C ARG A 857 -12.89 12.17 8.09
N ARG A 858 -13.65 11.11 8.36
CA ARG A 858 -14.48 10.45 7.36
C ARG A 858 -15.90 10.27 7.88
N VAL A 859 -16.86 10.33 6.97
CA VAL A 859 -18.19 9.75 7.18
C VAL A 859 -18.52 8.83 6.04
N PHE A 860 -19.29 7.80 6.37
CA PHE A 860 -19.70 6.75 5.45
C PHE A 860 -21.21 6.65 5.46
N ALA A 861 -21.78 6.38 4.28
CA ALA A 861 -23.18 6.06 4.15
C ALA A 861 -23.36 4.98 3.10
N ALA A 862 -24.30 4.08 3.35
CA ALA A 862 -24.71 3.04 2.42
C ALA A 862 -26.24 3.00 2.39
N THR A 863 -26.82 2.78 1.22
CA THR A 863 -28.27 2.66 1.06
C THR A 863 -28.60 1.66 -0.04
N GLU A 864 -29.58 0.81 0.24
CA GLU A 864 -30.18 -0.09 -0.73
C GLU A 864 -31.58 0.42 -1.10
N PHE A 865 -31.95 0.31 -2.38
CA PHE A 865 -33.26 0.72 -2.88
C PHE A 865 -33.68 -0.13 -4.07
N THR A 866 -34.95 -0.08 -4.45
CA THR A 866 -35.46 -0.73 -5.67
C THR A 866 -35.92 0.35 -6.65
N PRO A 867 -35.43 0.35 -7.91
CA PRO A 867 -35.89 1.30 -8.92
C PRO A 867 -37.41 1.20 -9.14
N ALA A 868 -38.08 2.33 -9.32
CA ALA A 868 -39.50 2.34 -9.66
C ALA A 868 -39.71 1.61 -11.01
N ALA A 869 -40.70 0.71 -11.09
CA ALA A 869 -41.04 0.04 -12.33
C ALA A 869 -41.43 1.09 -13.40
N SER A 870 -40.91 0.95 -14.62
CA SER A 870 -41.31 1.83 -15.73
C SER A 870 -42.81 1.63 -15.97
N GLN A 871 -43.62 2.62 -15.58
CA GLN A 871 -45.02 2.65 -15.99
C GLN A 871 -45.05 2.94 -17.49
N THR A 872 -45.00 1.88 -18.30
CA THR A 872 -45.47 1.97 -19.68
C THR A 872 -46.97 2.23 -19.60
N SER A 873 -47.34 3.51 -19.65
CA SER A 873 -48.72 3.91 -19.84
C SER A 873 -49.16 3.43 -21.22
N VAL A 874 -49.74 2.22 -21.27
CA VAL A 874 -50.59 1.82 -22.38
C VAL A 874 -51.81 2.74 -22.31
N GLN A 875 -51.72 3.91 -22.94
CA GLN A 875 -52.90 4.69 -23.29
C GLN A 875 -53.76 3.79 -24.18
N ARG A 876 -54.73 3.11 -23.58
CA ARG A 876 -55.87 2.57 -24.32
C ARG A 876 -56.56 3.78 -24.97
N ARG A 877 -56.31 3.97 -26.27
CA ARG A 877 -57.16 4.81 -27.12
C ARG A 877 -58.54 4.16 -27.14
N SER A 878 -59.44 4.60 -26.26
CA SER A 878 -60.87 4.48 -26.49
C SER A 878 -61.27 5.58 -27.48
N GLY A 879 -61.19 5.25 -28.77
CA GLY A 879 -61.68 6.07 -29.88
C GLY A 879 -62.70 5.28 -30.69
N LEU A 880 -63.97 5.61 -30.44
CA LEU A 880 -65.22 5.43 -31.20
C LEU A 880 -65.23 4.84 -32.64
N THR A 881 -66.42 4.26 -32.93
CA THR A 881 -67.10 3.89 -34.20
C THR A 881 -67.00 2.40 -34.57
N LYS A 882 -68.09 1.64 -34.79
CA LYS A 882 -69.50 1.88 -35.13
C LYS A 882 -70.41 0.93 -34.37
#